data_AF-A0A1D6HGX0-F1
#
_entry.id   AF-A0A1D6HGX0-F1
#
_cell.length_a   1.000
_cell.length_b   1.000
_cell.length_c   1.000
_cell.angle_alpha   90.00
_cell.angle_beta   90.00
_cell.angle_gamma   90.00
#
_symmetry.space_group_name_H-M   'P 1'
#
loop_
_entity.id
_entity.type
_entity.pdbx_description
1 polymer ?
#
loop_
_entity_poly.entity_id
_entity_poly.type
_entity_poly.pdbx_seq_one_letter_code
_entity_poly.pdbx_strand_id
1 'polypeptide(L)'
;MKLHNVKSHLWVFVNALIDNPAFDSQTKETLTTRQGSFGSKCELSSDFLKKVEKSGVIENVLSWADFKLSKELKKTDGSKKSRISGIPKLEDANEAGGKDSDKCTLILTEGDSAKALAMSGIAVVGRDYYGVFPLRGKLLNVREANHKQIMDNAEIQHIKQILGLQHGKQYESTKGLRYGHLMIMTDQDHDGSHIKGLLINFIHSFWPSLLKVPSFLVEFITPIIKATRGQTTKSFYTMPEYEEWRKNLGASASSWTIKYYKGLGTSTAKEGRKYFEDIIDHKKDFVWVDDQDGNHIELAFSKKRIADRKQWLTNFQPGTYIDQREKQVKYSDFINKELILFSMADLQRSIPSMVDGLKPGQRKILFCSFKRNFVKEAKVAQFSGYVSEHSAYHHGEQSLASTIIGMAQNFVGSNNINLMSPNGQFGTRAQGGKDAASPRYIFTKLSNITRSIFPKDDDILLNYLNEDGQSIEPTWYMPILPMVLVNGSEGIGTGWSTYIPNYNPRDIVANVRRLLNEESTVPMHPWYRGFKGSIEKTVNTKVAGSTYTVTGIIEVVDNTTLRITELPIRRWTQDYKDFLESLAPDPKNKDKVTFIEDVTSQGDNEDVYIQLKLSEANVNVAKEEGLVKKFKLTTTIGTTNMHLFDSDGKIRKYDTPEQSK
;
A
#
# COMPACT_ATOMS: atom_id res chain seq x y z
N MET A 1 3.74 21.62 -13.14
CA MET A 1 3.64 23.05 -13.51
C MET A 1 3.96 23.15 -15.01
N LYS A 2 3.16 23.87 -15.82
CA LYS A 2 3.41 23.98 -17.26
C LYS A 2 4.36 25.15 -17.54
N LEU A 3 5.22 25.04 -18.56
CA LEU A 3 6.22 26.07 -18.95
C LEU A 3 5.62 27.48 -19.11
N HIS A 4 4.41 27.59 -19.64
CA HIS A 4 3.73 28.89 -19.80
C HIS A 4 3.43 29.58 -18.47
N ASN A 5 3.24 28.84 -17.37
CA ASN A 5 3.00 29.44 -16.05
C ASN A 5 4.25 30.11 -15.50
N VAL A 6 5.45 29.62 -15.83
CA VAL A 6 6.70 30.26 -15.42
C VAL A 6 6.97 31.48 -16.28
N LYS A 7 6.74 31.36 -17.61
CA LYS A 7 6.91 32.46 -18.57
C LYS A 7 6.11 33.71 -18.18
N SER A 8 4.88 33.56 -17.65
CA SER A 8 4.04 34.69 -17.27
C SER A 8 4.51 35.46 -16.03
N HIS A 9 5.49 34.94 -15.28
CA HIS A 9 6.07 35.57 -14.10
C HIS A 9 7.47 36.13 -14.36
N LEU A 10 7.91 36.15 -15.63
CA LEU A 10 9.20 36.66 -16.04
C LEU A 10 9.01 37.93 -16.86
N TRP A 11 9.82 38.95 -16.54
CA TRP A 11 10.07 40.06 -17.44
C TRP A 11 11.45 39.90 -18.04
N VAL A 12 11.53 39.80 -19.36
CA VAL A 12 12.78 39.56 -20.07
C VAL A 12 13.09 40.76 -20.95
N PHE A 13 14.22 41.39 -20.69
CA PHE A 13 14.78 42.42 -21.57
C PHE A 13 15.83 41.77 -22.45
N VAL A 14 15.69 41.92 -23.75
CA VAL A 14 16.61 41.36 -24.74
C VAL A 14 17.13 42.49 -25.61
N ASN A 15 18.44 42.60 -25.72
CA ASN A 15 19.10 43.41 -26.72
C ASN A 15 20.09 42.51 -27.46
N ALA A 16 19.90 42.34 -28.76
CA ALA A 16 20.69 41.43 -29.58
C ALA A 16 20.90 42.01 -30.99
N LEU A 17 22.05 41.67 -31.57
CA LEU A 17 22.36 41.95 -32.97
C LEU A 17 22.23 40.64 -33.75
N ILE A 18 21.40 40.65 -34.78
CA ILE A 18 21.05 39.47 -35.57
C ILE A 18 21.54 39.69 -37.00
N ASP A 19 22.32 38.75 -37.53
CA ASP A 19 22.80 38.81 -38.91
C ASP A 19 21.64 38.59 -39.89
N ASN A 20 21.45 39.54 -40.81
CA ASN A 20 20.43 39.50 -41.86
C ASN A 20 19.03 39.09 -41.34
N PRO A 21 18.42 39.89 -40.44
CA PRO A 21 17.19 39.49 -39.77
C PRO A 21 15.99 39.47 -40.73
N ALA A 22 15.13 38.47 -40.56
CA ALA A 22 13.86 38.33 -41.22
C ALA A 22 12.73 38.56 -40.21
N PHE A 23 11.68 39.24 -40.64
CA PHE A 23 10.52 39.59 -39.83
C PHE A 23 9.23 39.10 -40.50
N ASP A 24 8.16 39.03 -39.73
CA ASP A 24 6.82 38.68 -40.21
C ASP A 24 6.23 39.72 -41.17
N SER A 25 6.63 40.98 -41.02
CA SER A 25 6.08 42.14 -41.71
C SER A 25 7.07 43.32 -41.79
N GLN A 26 6.71 44.33 -42.57
CA GLN A 26 7.53 45.54 -42.73
C GLN A 26 7.64 46.40 -41.46
N THR A 27 6.68 46.28 -40.52
CA THR A 27 6.77 46.97 -39.21
C THR A 27 7.84 46.34 -38.32
N LYS A 28 8.31 45.12 -38.64
CA LYS A 28 9.43 44.42 -37.98
C LYS A 28 9.20 44.18 -36.48
N GLU A 29 7.95 43.95 -36.09
CA GLU A 29 7.58 43.70 -34.69
C GLU A 29 7.95 42.28 -34.23
N THR A 30 7.82 41.27 -35.11
CA THR A 30 8.15 39.88 -34.78
C THR A 30 9.30 39.36 -35.63
N LEU A 31 10.43 39.05 -34.99
CA LEU A 31 11.55 38.37 -35.64
C LEU A 31 11.18 36.90 -35.94
N THR A 32 11.39 36.46 -37.18
CA THR A 32 11.09 35.10 -37.65
C THR A 32 12.36 34.30 -38.01
N THR A 33 13.54 34.93 -38.00
CA THR A 33 14.83 34.24 -38.20
C THR A 33 14.98 33.07 -37.22
N ARG A 34 15.44 31.92 -37.72
CA ARG A 34 15.70 30.74 -36.88
C ARG A 34 16.97 30.93 -36.06
N GLN A 35 16.99 30.38 -34.85
CA GLN A 35 18.11 30.50 -33.91
C GLN A 35 19.48 30.11 -34.51
N GLY A 36 19.53 29.10 -35.38
CA GLY A 36 20.78 28.67 -36.04
C GLY A 36 21.39 29.68 -37.01
N SER A 37 20.63 30.70 -37.41
CA SER A 37 21.03 31.74 -38.37
C SER A 37 21.21 33.11 -37.72
N PHE A 38 21.25 33.20 -36.39
CA PHE A 38 21.39 34.48 -35.68
C PHE A 38 22.77 35.13 -35.83
N GLY A 39 23.79 34.40 -36.31
CA GLY A 39 25.19 34.88 -36.35
C GLY A 39 25.90 34.87 -34.98
N SER A 40 25.13 34.71 -33.90
CA SER A 40 25.61 34.64 -32.52
C SER A 40 24.81 33.62 -31.70
N LYS A 41 25.37 33.20 -30.55
CA LYS A 41 24.68 32.36 -29.57
C LYS A 41 24.55 33.12 -28.25
N CYS A 42 23.37 33.03 -27.64
CA CYS A 42 23.12 33.54 -26.28
C CYS A 42 22.95 32.35 -25.33
N GLU A 43 24.04 31.91 -24.72
CA GLU A 43 24.01 30.86 -23.69
C GLU A 43 23.81 31.51 -22.31
N LEU A 44 22.78 31.06 -21.58
CA LEU A 44 22.55 31.52 -20.22
C LEU A 44 23.51 30.78 -19.28
N SER A 45 24.42 31.52 -18.65
CA SER A 45 25.38 30.95 -17.71
C SER A 45 24.69 30.39 -16.47
N SER A 46 25.31 29.39 -15.84
CA SER A 46 24.83 28.80 -14.58
C SER A 46 24.72 29.86 -13.47
N ASP A 47 25.63 30.84 -13.45
CA ASP A 47 25.60 31.95 -12.50
C ASP A 47 24.42 32.91 -12.74
N PHE A 48 24.03 33.13 -13.99
CA PHE A 48 22.82 33.89 -14.31
C PHE A 48 21.58 33.16 -13.82
N LEU A 49 21.47 31.85 -14.07
CA LEU A 49 20.35 31.04 -13.59
C LEU A 49 20.25 31.06 -12.07
N LYS A 50 21.36 30.91 -11.33
CA LYS A 50 21.40 31.03 -9.86
C LYS A 50 20.92 32.40 -9.36
N LYS A 51 21.21 33.49 -10.10
CA LYS A 51 20.71 34.84 -9.76
C LYS A 51 19.21 34.95 -9.98
N VAL A 52 18.67 34.35 -11.06
CA VAL A 52 17.23 34.29 -11.31
C VAL A 52 16.53 33.47 -10.23
N GLU A 53 17.09 32.34 -9.80
CA GLU A 53 16.54 31.55 -8.68
C GLU A 53 16.42 32.38 -7.39
N LYS A 54 17.40 33.26 -7.12
CA LYS A 54 17.43 34.16 -5.94
C LYS A 54 16.60 35.44 -6.09
N SER A 55 16.02 35.71 -7.26
CA SER A 55 15.30 36.96 -7.54
C SER A 55 13.87 37.03 -6.97
N GLY A 56 13.43 35.99 -6.26
CA GLY A 56 12.07 35.87 -5.73
C GLY A 56 11.04 35.36 -6.74
N VAL A 57 11.41 35.19 -8.03
CA VAL A 57 10.51 34.62 -9.05
C VAL A 57 10.01 33.23 -8.66
N ILE A 58 10.89 32.39 -8.08
CA ILE A 58 10.51 31.05 -7.63
C ILE A 58 9.45 31.13 -6.53
N GLU A 59 9.68 31.97 -5.52
CA GLU A 59 8.74 32.16 -4.40
C GLU A 59 7.39 32.67 -4.89
N ASN A 60 7.38 33.63 -5.82
CA ASN A 60 6.16 34.15 -6.43
C ASN A 60 5.40 33.08 -7.22
N VAL A 61 6.11 32.28 -8.02
CA VAL A 61 5.51 31.19 -8.80
C VAL A 61 4.95 30.09 -7.90
N LEU A 62 5.64 29.76 -6.80
CA LEU A 62 5.18 28.80 -5.80
C LEU A 62 3.95 29.36 -5.06
N SER A 63 3.99 30.60 -4.60
CA SER A 63 2.88 31.28 -3.94
C SER A 63 1.64 31.35 -4.84
N TRP A 64 1.80 31.68 -6.13
CA TRP A 64 0.72 31.67 -7.11
C TRP A 64 0.16 30.25 -7.32
N ALA A 65 1.03 29.25 -7.39
CA ALA A 65 0.61 27.86 -7.52
C ALA A 65 -0.21 27.43 -6.30
N ASP A 66 0.28 27.70 -5.10
CA ASP A 66 -0.41 27.40 -3.86
C ASP A 66 -1.76 28.13 -3.78
N PHE A 67 -1.81 29.42 -4.14
CA PHE A 67 -3.05 30.18 -4.21
C PHE A 67 -4.06 29.55 -5.17
N LYS A 68 -3.62 29.14 -6.36
CA LYS A 68 -4.47 28.49 -7.36
C LYS A 68 -5.01 27.16 -6.84
N LEU A 69 -4.16 26.32 -6.25
CA LEU A 69 -4.55 25.05 -5.66
C LEU A 69 -5.53 25.28 -4.51
N SER A 70 -5.24 26.18 -3.56
CA SER A 70 -6.16 26.52 -2.47
C SER A 70 -7.51 27.02 -2.99
N LYS A 71 -7.55 27.81 -4.08
CA LYS A 71 -8.80 28.25 -4.72
C LYS A 71 -9.60 27.08 -5.31
N GLU A 72 -8.93 26.08 -5.87
CA GLU A 72 -9.57 24.87 -6.38
C GLU A 72 -10.13 23.98 -5.24
N LEU A 73 -9.40 23.82 -4.14
CA LEU A 73 -9.89 23.09 -2.95
C LEU A 73 -11.08 23.76 -2.27
N LYS A 74 -11.15 25.10 -2.30
CA LYS A 74 -12.31 25.84 -1.79
C LYS A 74 -13.60 25.52 -2.54
N LYS A 75 -13.52 25.04 -3.81
CA LYS A 75 -14.72 24.64 -4.57
C LYS A 75 -15.43 23.42 -3.98
N THR A 76 -14.73 22.61 -3.19
CA THR A 76 -15.28 21.42 -2.53
C THR A 76 -15.60 21.68 -1.05
N ASP A 77 -15.60 22.94 -0.61
CA ASP A 77 -15.92 23.29 0.77
C ASP A 77 -17.38 23.02 1.13
N GLY A 78 -17.58 22.65 2.39
CA GLY A 78 -18.89 22.64 3.00
C GLY A 78 -19.30 24.03 3.49
N SER A 79 -20.56 24.13 3.89
CA SER A 79 -21.10 25.31 4.58
C SER A 79 -22.11 24.86 5.64
N LYS A 80 -22.29 25.67 6.69
CA LYS A 80 -23.31 25.41 7.70
C LYS A 80 -24.69 25.60 7.09
N LYS A 81 -25.33 24.48 6.74
CA LYS A 81 -26.69 24.40 6.21
C LYS A 81 -27.49 23.44 7.09
N SER A 82 -28.77 23.73 7.30
CA SER A 82 -29.64 22.87 8.12
C SER A 82 -29.91 21.51 7.49
N ARG A 83 -29.84 21.40 6.16
CA ARG A 83 -30.00 20.12 5.44
C ARG A 83 -29.00 20.01 4.31
N ILE A 84 -28.55 18.78 4.07
CA ILE A 84 -27.69 18.41 2.95
C ILE A 84 -28.36 17.28 2.16
N SER A 85 -28.33 17.39 0.83
CA SER A 85 -28.85 16.39 -0.10
C SER A 85 -27.73 15.93 -1.03
N GLY A 86 -27.86 14.72 -1.59
CA GLY A 86 -26.94 14.21 -2.62
C GLY A 86 -25.69 13.49 -2.09
N ILE A 87 -25.59 13.24 -0.78
CA ILE A 87 -24.56 12.40 -0.18
C ILE A 87 -25.17 11.03 0.14
N PRO A 88 -24.84 9.97 -0.63
CA PRO A 88 -25.37 8.63 -0.40
C PRO A 88 -24.96 8.10 0.98
N LYS A 89 -25.84 7.34 1.62
CA LYS A 89 -25.62 6.66 2.92
C LYS A 89 -25.43 7.58 4.13
N LEU A 90 -25.53 8.90 4.00
CA LEU A 90 -25.59 9.80 5.15
C LEU A 90 -26.94 9.62 5.86
N GLU A 91 -26.90 9.33 7.15
CA GLU A 91 -28.03 9.50 8.06
C GLU A 91 -27.74 10.76 8.87
N ASP A 92 -28.37 11.88 8.51
CA ASP A 92 -28.08 13.19 9.09
C ASP A 92 -28.86 13.35 10.41
N ALA A 93 -28.25 13.98 11.42
CA ALA A 93 -28.97 14.32 12.65
C ALA A 93 -30.02 15.41 12.38
N ASN A 94 -31.17 15.36 13.05
CA ASN A 94 -32.26 16.29 12.75
C ASN A 94 -31.87 17.77 13.01
N GLU A 95 -31.03 18.02 14.03
CA GLU A 95 -30.56 19.37 14.39
C GLU A 95 -29.22 19.76 13.74
N ALA A 96 -28.67 18.92 12.85
CA ALA A 96 -27.38 19.17 12.20
C ALA A 96 -27.38 20.46 11.37
N GLY A 97 -26.45 21.37 11.68
CA GLY A 97 -26.37 22.69 11.04
C GLY A 97 -27.43 23.69 11.47
N GLY A 98 -28.30 23.34 12.43
CA GLY A 98 -29.27 24.22 13.08
C GLY A 98 -28.67 25.06 14.21
N LYS A 99 -29.54 25.42 15.18
CA LYS A 99 -29.14 26.17 16.38
C LYS A 99 -28.36 25.29 17.36
N ASP A 100 -28.81 24.05 17.54
CA ASP A 100 -28.20 23.05 18.43
C ASP A 100 -27.11 22.19 17.73
N SER A 101 -26.54 22.71 16.63
CA SER A 101 -25.50 22.01 15.87
C SER A 101 -24.27 21.68 16.71
N ASP A 102 -23.96 22.49 17.73
CA ASP A 102 -22.86 22.29 18.67
C ASP A 102 -23.04 21.07 19.58
N LYS A 103 -24.28 20.61 19.78
CA LYS A 103 -24.60 19.36 20.51
C LYS A 103 -24.59 18.13 19.61
N CYS A 104 -24.63 18.34 18.29
CA CYS A 104 -24.71 17.25 17.32
C CYS A 104 -23.35 16.54 17.17
N THR A 105 -23.40 15.21 17.12
CA THR A 105 -22.26 14.31 16.89
C THR A 105 -22.42 13.60 15.55
N LEU A 106 -21.42 13.72 14.67
CA LEU A 106 -21.31 12.89 13.48
C LEU A 106 -20.47 11.66 13.80
N ILE A 107 -21.04 10.47 13.62
CA ILE A 107 -20.34 9.19 13.78
C ILE A 107 -19.82 8.75 12.41
N LEU A 108 -18.50 8.68 12.26
CA LEU A 108 -17.84 8.06 11.11
C LEU A 108 -17.58 6.59 11.40
N THR A 109 -18.15 5.71 10.59
CA THR A 109 -18.08 4.27 10.82
C THR A 109 -17.17 3.55 9.82
N GLU A 110 -16.47 2.51 10.26
CA GLU A 110 -15.73 1.61 9.37
C GLU A 110 -16.69 0.69 8.59
N GLY A 111 -17.07 1.11 7.38
CA GLY A 111 -17.96 0.34 6.52
C GLY A 111 -19.43 0.32 6.98
N ASP A 112 -20.24 -0.43 6.21
CA ASP A 112 -21.69 -0.51 6.43
C ASP A 112 -22.06 -1.37 7.65
N SER A 113 -21.21 -2.34 8.01
CA SER A 113 -21.43 -3.19 9.21
C SER A 113 -21.42 -2.36 10.49
N ALA A 114 -20.43 -1.47 10.64
CA ALA A 114 -20.35 -0.55 11.77
C ALA A 114 -21.49 0.49 11.75
N LYS A 115 -21.90 0.96 10.56
CA LYS A 115 -23.10 1.81 10.41
C LYS A 115 -24.36 1.15 10.97
N ALA A 116 -24.58 -0.14 10.68
CA ALA A 116 -25.76 -0.84 11.18
C ALA A 116 -25.80 -0.91 12.72
N LEU A 117 -24.63 -1.10 13.36
CA LEU A 117 -24.50 -1.05 14.82
C LEU A 117 -24.80 0.36 15.36
N ALA A 118 -24.20 1.40 14.75
CA ALA A 118 -24.43 2.79 15.14
C ALA A 118 -25.91 3.19 15.01
N MET A 119 -26.58 2.79 13.92
CA MET A 119 -28.02 3.04 13.73
C MET A 119 -28.89 2.35 14.77
N SER A 120 -28.50 1.15 15.22
CA SER A 120 -29.19 0.45 16.31
C SER A 120 -29.05 1.20 17.64
N GLY A 121 -27.88 1.81 17.88
CA GLY A 121 -27.62 2.65 19.05
C GLY A 121 -28.35 3.98 19.03
N ILE A 122 -28.37 4.66 17.87
CA ILE A 122 -29.10 5.92 17.65
C ILE A 122 -30.59 5.77 17.91
N ALA A 123 -31.16 4.58 17.67
CA ALA A 123 -32.56 4.31 18.01
C ALA A 123 -32.87 4.48 19.51
N VAL A 124 -31.85 4.47 20.38
CA VAL A 124 -32.00 4.66 21.83
C VAL A 124 -31.67 6.08 22.26
N VAL A 125 -30.56 6.66 21.77
CA VAL A 125 -30.13 8.02 22.16
C VAL A 125 -30.85 9.15 21.41
N GLY A 126 -31.60 8.81 20.35
CA GLY A 126 -32.36 9.75 19.54
C GLY A 126 -31.60 10.24 18.29
N ARG A 127 -32.36 10.61 17.25
CA ARG A 127 -31.84 11.08 15.95
C ARG A 127 -31.55 12.58 15.90
N ASP A 128 -31.94 13.32 16.93
CA ASP A 128 -31.84 14.78 16.90
C ASP A 128 -30.38 15.25 16.90
N TYR A 129 -29.54 14.59 17.69
CA TYR A 129 -28.16 14.99 17.92
C TYR A 129 -27.12 13.99 17.39
N TYR A 130 -27.51 12.90 16.74
CA TYR A 130 -26.58 11.90 16.22
C TYR A 130 -26.82 11.60 14.74
N GLY A 131 -25.78 11.82 13.94
CA GLY A 131 -25.72 11.43 12.53
C GLY A 131 -24.68 10.34 12.30
N VAL A 132 -24.82 9.57 11.23
CA VAL A 132 -23.88 8.49 10.85
C VAL A 132 -23.51 8.59 9.38
N PHE A 133 -22.21 8.42 9.09
CA PHE A 133 -21.70 8.29 7.73
C PHE A 133 -20.64 7.17 7.64
N PRO A 134 -20.82 6.15 6.79
CA PRO A 134 -19.88 5.06 6.66
C PRO A 134 -18.73 5.42 5.70
N LEU A 135 -17.51 5.17 6.15
CA LEU A 135 -16.33 5.21 5.30
C LEU A 135 -16.29 3.96 4.41
N ARG A 136 -15.83 4.13 3.17
CA ARG A 136 -15.67 3.05 2.18
C ARG A 136 -14.45 2.19 2.46
N GLY A 137 -13.47 2.70 3.20
CA GLY A 137 -12.24 2.01 3.55
C GLY A 137 -11.21 2.96 4.16
N LYS A 138 -9.92 2.68 3.93
CA LYS A 138 -8.82 3.53 4.39
C LYS A 138 -8.89 4.89 3.71
N LEU A 139 -8.98 5.95 4.53
CA LEU A 139 -9.00 7.33 4.05
C LEU A 139 -7.69 7.68 3.33
N LEU A 140 -7.77 8.51 2.29
CA LEU A 140 -6.59 8.97 1.56
C LEU A 140 -5.65 9.76 2.48
N ASN A 141 -4.36 9.42 2.52
CA ASN A 141 -3.35 10.24 3.22
C ASN A 141 -3.13 11.57 2.47
N VAL A 142 -3.81 12.61 2.93
CA VAL A 142 -3.85 13.92 2.27
C VAL A 142 -2.52 14.68 2.28
N ARG A 143 -1.57 14.33 3.16
CA ARG A 143 -0.22 14.92 3.18
C ARG A 143 0.65 14.46 2.02
N GLU A 144 0.34 13.28 1.50
CA GLU A 144 1.14 12.61 0.48
C GLU A 144 0.45 12.56 -0.88
N ALA A 145 -0.85 12.84 -0.90
CA ALA A 145 -1.66 12.88 -2.09
C ALA A 145 -1.41 14.16 -2.89
N ASN A 146 -1.38 14.03 -4.22
CA ASN A 146 -1.35 15.20 -5.08
C ASN A 146 -2.72 15.90 -5.07
N HIS A 147 -2.72 17.16 -5.50
CA HIS A 147 -3.92 18.00 -5.48
C HIS A 147 -5.14 17.36 -6.17
N LYS A 148 -4.91 16.75 -7.34
CA LYS A 148 -5.95 16.10 -8.12
C LYS A 148 -6.54 14.90 -7.38
N GLN A 149 -5.71 14.09 -6.72
CA GLN A 149 -6.19 12.96 -5.92
C GLN A 149 -7.10 13.40 -4.77
N ILE A 150 -6.78 14.52 -4.11
CA ILE A 150 -7.60 15.07 -3.02
C ILE A 150 -8.92 15.61 -3.58
N MET A 151 -8.87 16.35 -4.69
CA MET A 151 -10.06 16.87 -5.36
C MET A 151 -10.96 15.75 -5.88
N ASP A 152 -10.43 14.70 -6.49
CA ASP A 152 -11.23 13.63 -7.09
C ASP A 152 -11.76 12.64 -6.02
N ASN A 153 -11.30 12.75 -4.77
CA ASN A 153 -11.73 11.87 -3.69
C ASN A 153 -13.09 12.30 -3.12
N ALA A 154 -14.14 11.60 -3.55
CA ALA A 154 -15.52 11.85 -3.11
C ALA A 154 -15.72 11.70 -1.59
N GLU A 155 -14.97 10.84 -0.90
CA GLU A 155 -15.12 10.63 0.54
C GLU A 155 -14.66 11.85 1.35
N ILE A 156 -13.50 12.42 1.00
CA ILE A 156 -13.02 13.69 1.56
C ILE A 156 -14.02 14.81 1.30
N GLN A 157 -14.55 14.91 0.07
CA GLN A 157 -15.56 15.91 -0.27
C GLN A 157 -16.83 15.75 0.58
N HIS A 158 -17.33 14.53 0.75
CA HIS A 158 -18.50 14.27 1.57
C HIS A 158 -18.26 14.68 3.02
N ILE A 159 -17.14 14.30 3.64
CA ILE A 159 -16.83 14.68 5.02
C ILE A 159 -16.79 16.22 5.16
N LYS A 160 -16.15 16.92 4.21
CA LYS A 160 -16.14 18.39 4.17
C LYS A 160 -17.55 18.97 4.13
N GLN A 161 -18.39 18.44 3.24
CA GLN A 161 -19.77 18.90 3.08
C GLN A 161 -20.61 18.63 4.32
N ILE A 162 -20.58 17.39 4.86
CA ILE A 162 -21.36 16.96 6.03
C ILE A 162 -21.03 17.82 7.25
N LEU A 163 -19.76 18.09 7.52
CA LEU A 163 -19.32 18.88 8.67
C LEU A 163 -19.40 20.40 8.42
N GLY A 164 -19.48 20.85 7.17
CA GLY A 164 -19.43 22.27 6.83
C GLY A 164 -18.01 22.87 6.88
N LEU A 165 -17.00 22.06 6.56
CA LEU A 165 -15.59 22.45 6.64
C LEU A 165 -15.17 23.32 5.44
N GLN A 166 -14.42 24.39 5.73
CA GLN A 166 -13.97 25.39 4.77
C GLN A 166 -12.43 25.45 4.73
N HIS A 167 -11.85 25.30 3.55
CA HIS A 167 -10.41 25.21 3.40
C HIS A 167 -9.72 26.55 3.71
N GLY A 168 -8.64 26.49 4.50
CA GLY A 168 -7.88 27.66 4.94
C GLY A 168 -8.55 28.47 6.06
N LYS A 169 -9.69 28.00 6.60
CA LYS A 169 -10.32 28.61 7.78
C LYS A 169 -9.68 28.10 9.06
N GLN A 170 -9.30 29.01 9.95
CA GLN A 170 -8.97 28.67 11.33
C GLN A 170 -10.26 28.65 12.15
N TYR A 171 -10.46 27.56 12.88
CA TYR A 171 -11.61 27.34 13.74
C TYR A 171 -11.19 27.46 15.20
N GLU A 172 -11.73 28.47 15.89
CA GLU A 172 -11.59 28.64 17.34
C GLU A 172 -12.68 27.88 18.11
N SER A 173 -13.80 27.56 17.45
CA SER A 173 -14.91 26.78 17.99
C SER A 173 -15.69 26.08 16.89
N THR A 174 -16.63 25.22 17.27
CA THR A 174 -17.46 24.43 16.37
C THR A 174 -18.75 25.14 15.93
N LYS A 175 -19.01 26.37 16.40
CA LYS A 175 -20.26 27.12 16.11
C LYS A 175 -20.54 27.28 14.61
N GLY A 176 -19.50 27.37 13.78
CA GLY A 176 -19.58 27.50 12.33
C GLY A 176 -19.69 26.19 11.56
N LEU A 177 -19.73 25.05 12.24
CA LEU A 177 -19.85 23.71 11.67
C LEU A 177 -21.30 23.21 11.74
N ARG A 178 -21.59 22.12 11.03
CA ARG A 178 -22.88 21.42 11.12
C ARG A 178 -22.98 20.49 12.33
N TYR A 179 -21.84 20.01 12.79
CA TYR A 179 -21.72 19.13 13.95
C TYR A 179 -20.66 19.70 14.89
N GLY A 180 -20.96 19.66 16.19
CA GLY A 180 -20.05 20.04 17.27
C GLY A 180 -19.01 18.97 17.56
N HIS A 181 -19.34 17.71 17.29
CA HIS A 181 -18.50 16.56 17.60
C HIS A 181 -18.38 15.64 16.39
N LEU A 182 -17.19 15.04 16.25
CA LEU A 182 -16.85 14.01 15.29
C LEU A 182 -16.41 12.77 16.06
N MET A 183 -17.25 11.75 16.05
CA MET A 183 -17.00 10.47 16.71
C MET A 183 -16.51 9.44 15.69
N ILE A 184 -15.38 8.80 15.98
CA ILE A 184 -14.80 7.75 15.15
C ILE A 184 -15.21 6.40 15.75
N MET A 185 -15.84 5.55 14.93
CA MET A 185 -16.32 4.23 15.32
C MET A 185 -15.78 3.18 14.34
N THR A 186 -14.61 2.63 14.67
CA THR A 186 -13.92 1.60 13.88
C THR A 186 -13.91 0.27 14.60
N ASP A 187 -13.57 -0.79 13.88
CA ASP A 187 -13.25 -2.06 14.51
C ASP A 187 -12.07 -1.88 15.48
N GLN A 188 -12.11 -2.62 16.59
CA GLN A 188 -11.09 -2.53 17.64
C GLN A 188 -9.90 -3.43 17.30
N ASP A 189 -9.37 -3.21 16.10
CA ASP A 189 -8.22 -3.90 15.55
C ASP A 189 -7.16 -2.90 15.06
N HIS A 190 -6.07 -3.43 14.50
CA HIS A 190 -4.99 -2.62 13.98
C HIS A 190 -5.41 -1.76 12.78
N ASP A 191 -6.27 -2.26 11.89
CA ASP A 191 -6.66 -1.53 10.68
C ASP A 191 -7.63 -0.38 11.01
N GLY A 192 -8.52 -0.56 12.00
CA GLY A 192 -9.34 0.49 12.58
C GLY A 192 -8.49 1.60 13.23
N SER A 193 -7.43 1.24 13.95
CA SER A 193 -6.45 2.19 14.50
C SER A 193 -5.79 3.04 13.39
N HIS A 194 -5.51 2.45 12.23
CA HIS A 194 -4.99 3.20 11.08
C HIS A 194 -6.03 4.17 10.49
N ILE A 195 -7.30 3.76 10.40
CA ILE A 195 -8.39 4.63 9.94
C ILE A 195 -8.55 5.83 10.88
N LYS A 196 -8.53 5.63 12.20
CA LYS A 196 -8.51 6.71 13.20
C LYS A 196 -7.35 7.68 12.93
N GLY A 197 -6.14 7.14 12.75
CA GLY A 197 -4.94 7.93 12.49
C GLY A 197 -5.03 8.74 11.18
N LEU A 198 -5.57 8.16 10.10
CA LEU A 198 -5.76 8.85 8.83
C LEU A 198 -6.79 9.99 8.93
N LEU A 199 -7.86 9.81 9.71
CA LEU A 199 -8.83 10.86 10.01
C LEU A 199 -8.21 12.00 10.83
N ILE A 200 -7.47 11.67 11.88
CA ILE A 200 -6.72 12.65 12.69
C ILE A 200 -5.74 13.41 11.79
N ASN A 201 -5.00 12.71 10.95
CA ASN A 201 -4.07 13.31 9.99
C ASN A 201 -4.79 14.22 8.98
N PHE A 202 -5.96 13.81 8.47
CA PHE A 202 -6.77 14.61 7.55
C PHE A 202 -7.18 15.95 8.20
N ILE A 203 -7.71 15.92 9.42
CA ILE A 203 -8.09 17.14 10.14
C ILE A 203 -6.84 17.96 10.50
N HIS A 204 -5.77 17.33 10.99
CA HIS A 204 -4.52 18.02 11.33
C HIS A 204 -3.90 18.74 10.13
N SER A 205 -3.99 18.15 8.93
CA SER A 205 -3.37 18.69 7.72
C SER A 205 -4.08 19.94 7.19
N PHE A 206 -5.41 20.01 7.32
CA PHE A 206 -6.20 21.11 6.75
C PHE A 206 -6.73 22.09 7.80
N TRP A 207 -7.02 21.62 9.01
CA TRP A 207 -7.63 22.37 10.10
C TRP A 207 -7.03 21.98 11.47
N PRO A 208 -5.72 22.17 11.69
CA PRO A 208 -5.07 21.79 12.94
C PRO A 208 -5.73 22.44 14.18
N SER A 209 -6.30 23.64 14.02
CA SER A 209 -7.01 24.33 15.11
C SER A 209 -8.23 23.56 15.62
N LEU A 210 -8.90 22.74 14.79
CA LEU A 210 -10.04 21.94 15.23
C LEU A 210 -9.64 20.84 16.21
N LEU A 211 -8.44 20.28 16.08
CA LEU A 211 -7.96 19.26 17.03
C LEU A 211 -7.70 19.84 18.43
N LYS A 212 -7.51 21.17 18.52
CA LYS A 212 -7.36 21.91 19.77
C LYS A 212 -8.70 22.24 20.43
N VAL A 213 -9.83 22.09 19.72
CA VAL A 213 -11.16 22.36 20.28
C VAL A 213 -11.57 21.19 21.18
N PRO A 214 -11.87 21.43 22.48
CA PRO A 214 -12.24 20.37 23.40
C PRO A 214 -13.43 19.55 22.91
N SER A 215 -13.33 18.23 23.04
CA SER A 215 -14.37 17.27 22.65
C SER A 215 -14.80 17.35 21.18
N PHE A 216 -14.08 18.03 20.29
CA PHE A 216 -14.40 17.99 18.86
C PHE A 216 -14.20 16.58 18.30
N LEU A 217 -13.04 15.96 18.57
CA LEU A 217 -12.75 14.60 18.12
C LEU A 217 -12.95 13.61 19.26
N VAL A 218 -13.72 12.56 18.96
CA VAL A 218 -14.17 11.57 19.92
C VAL A 218 -13.95 10.18 19.33
N GLU A 219 -13.65 9.20 20.17
CA GLU A 219 -13.62 7.80 19.81
C GLU A 219 -14.74 7.03 20.51
N PHE A 220 -15.31 6.06 19.79
CA PHE A 220 -16.21 5.07 20.34
C PHE A 220 -15.48 3.71 20.43
N ILE A 221 -15.28 3.21 21.65
CA ILE A 221 -14.64 1.92 21.91
C ILE A 221 -15.68 0.84 22.20
N THR A 222 -15.35 -0.42 21.89
CA THR A 222 -16.18 -1.58 22.23
C THR A 222 -15.32 -2.68 22.85
N PRO A 223 -15.87 -3.56 23.71
CA PRO A 223 -15.13 -4.70 24.22
C PRO A 223 -14.61 -5.62 23.11
N ILE A 224 -13.36 -6.06 23.21
CA ILE A 224 -12.74 -7.01 22.27
C ILE A 224 -12.96 -8.47 22.71
N ILE A 225 -13.20 -8.71 24.00
CA ILE A 225 -13.48 -10.04 24.55
C ILE A 225 -14.62 -9.96 25.55
N LYS A 226 -15.50 -10.95 25.51
CA LYS A 226 -16.44 -11.22 26.60
C LYS A 226 -16.28 -12.62 27.14
N ALA A 227 -16.18 -12.72 28.46
CA ALA A 227 -16.19 -13.98 29.18
C ALA A 227 -17.54 -14.13 29.89
N THR A 228 -18.22 -15.24 29.65
CA THR A 228 -19.55 -15.52 30.23
C THR A 228 -19.52 -16.79 31.06
N ARG A 229 -20.10 -16.73 32.27
CA ARG A 229 -20.33 -17.88 33.14
C ARG A 229 -21.70 -17.75 33.81
N GLY A 230 -22.66 -18.57 33.39
CA GLY A 230 -24.05 -18.45 33.83
C GLY A 230 -24.63 -17.09 33.43
N GLN A 231 -25.14 -16.32 34.41
CA GLN A 231 -25.67 -14.97 34.22
C GLN A 231 -24.58 -13.87 34.24
N THR A 232 -23.36 -14.20 34.71
CA THR A 232 -22.27 -13.22 34.81
C THR A 232 -21.55 -13.09 33.47
N THR A 233 -21.47 -11.87 32.95
CA THR A 233 -20.66 -11.53 31.77
C THR A 233 -19.63 -10.49 32.16
N LYS A 234 -18.35 -10.74 31.84
CA LYS A 234 -17.26 -9.77 31.96
C LYS A 234 -16.80 -9.35 30.57
N SER A 235 -16.56 -8.06 30.39
CA SER A 235 -16.10 -7.48 29.14
C SER A 235 -14.69 -6.93 29.31
N PHE A 236 -13.82 -7.14 28.33
CA PHE A 236 -12.44 -6.68 28.32
C PHE A 236 -12.19 -5.86 27.07
N TYR A 237 -11.43 -4.77 27.22
CA TYR A 237 -11.15 -3.82 26.13
C TYR A 237 -9.74 -3.98 25.58
N THR A 238 -8.86 -4.68 26.31
CA THR A 238 -7.51 -5.00 25.85
C THR A 238 -7.15 -6.47 26.10
N MET A 239 -6.24 -7.00 25.29
CA MET A 239 -5.73 -8.38 25.46
C MET A 239 -5.00 -8.56 26.80
N PRO A 240 -4.11 -7.63 27.23
CA PRO A 240 -3.44 -7.72 28.52
C PRO A 240 -4.40 -7.82 29.72
N GLU A 241 -5.49 -7.04 29.73
CA GLU A 241 -6.51 -7.10 30.79
C GLU A 241 -7.16 -8.49 30.88
N TYR A 242 -7.50 -9.08 29.73
CA TYR A 242 -8.08 -10.41 29.66
C TYR A 242 -7.10 -11.49 30.11
N GLU A 243 -5.84 -11.42 29.66
CA GLU A 243 -4.80 -12.39 29.99
C GLU A 243 -4.47 -12.38 31.48
N GLU A 244 -4.36 -11.19 32.09
CA GLU A 244 -4.15 -11.05 33.53
C GLU A 244 -5.33 -11.63 34.32
N TRP A 245 -6.57 -11.30 33.94
CA TRP A 245 -7.77 -11.86 34.55
C TRP A 245 -7.84 -13.39 34.44
N ARG A 246 -7.52 -13.92 33.25
CA ARG A 246 -7.51 -15.37 32.98
C ARG A 246 -6.43 -16.07 33.81
N LYS A 247 -5.23 -15.49 33.90
CA LYS A 247 -4.12 -16.00 34.70
C LYS A 247 -4.49 -16.05 36.18
N ASN A 248 -5.12 -15.00 36.70
CA ASN A 248 -5.58 -14.92 38.09
C ASN A 248 -6.67 -15.95 38.43
N LEU A 249 -7.45 -16.40 37.44
CA LEU A 249 -8.45 -17.46 37.63
C LEU A 249 -7.87 -18.89 37.67
N GLY A 250 -6.66 -19.11 37.16
CA GLY A 250 -6.03 -20.43 37.09
C GLY A 250 -6.95 -21.49 36.46
N ALA A 251 -7.08 -22.65 37.13
CA ALA A 251 -7.89 -23.77 36.66
C ALA A 251 -9.38 -23.43 36.48
N SER A 252 -9.90 -22.39 37.15
CA SER A 252 -11.30 -21.98 37.01
C SER A 252 -11.61 -21.28 35.68
N ALA A 253 -10.58 -20.90 34.92
CA ALA A 253 -10.75 -20.24 33.62
C ALA A 253 -11.51 -21.12 32.61
N SER A 254 -11.42 -22.45 32.70
CA SER A 254 -12.14 -23.38 31.82
C SER A 254 -13.66 -23.37 32.00
N SER A 255 -14.17 -22.85 33.12
CA SER A 255 -15.61 -22.71 33.39
C SER A 255 -16.26 -21.51 32.70
N TRP A 256 -15.47 -20.68 32.01
CA TRP A 256 -15.95 -19.49 31.30
C TRP A 256 -15.98 -19.72 29.80
N THR A 257 -17.08 -19.35 29.16
CA THR A 257 -17.18 -19.30 27.70
C THR A 257 -16.61 -17.97 27.21
N ILE A 258 -15.61 -18.03 26.34
CA ILE A 258 -14.92 -16.85 25.81
C ILE A 258 -15.39 -16.58 24.39
N LYS A 259 -15.81 -15.34 24.14
CA LYS A 259 -16.16 -14.85 22.80
C LYS A 259 -15.28 -13.65 22.44
N TYR A 260 -14.60 -13.75 21.31
CA TYR A 260 -13.78 -12.68 20.74
C TYR A 260 -14.62 -11.84 19.79
N TYR A 261 -14.53 -10.51 19.92
CA TYR A 261 -15.26 -9.51 19.14
C TYR A 261 -14.27 -8.86 18.16
N LYS A 262 -14.18 -9.43 16.96
CA LYS A 262 -13.16 -9.06 15.95
C LYS A 262 -13.52 -7.80 15.16
N GLY A 263 -14.81 -7.50 15.07
CA GLY A 263 -15.31 -6.30 14.41
C GLY A 263 -16.68 -5.92 14.96
N LEU A 264 -17.08 -4.68 14.73
CA LEU A 264 -18.31 -4.08 15.25
C LEU A 264 -19.55 -4.87 14.78
N GLY A 265 -19.50 -5.47 13.60
CA GLY A 265 -20.56 -6.35 13.09
C GLY A 265 -20.78 -7.64 13.90
N THR A 266 -19.84 -8.02 14.79
CA THR A 266 -19.98 -9.19 15.68
C THR A 266 -20.96 -8.92 16.82
N SER A 267 -21.14 -7.64 17.18
CA SER A 267 -22.07 -7.22 18.22
C SER A 267 -23.50 -7.29 17.70
N THR A 268 -24.38 -7.82 18.52
CA THR A 268 -25.82 -7.85 18.24
C THR A 268 -26.43 -6.45 18.35
N ALA A 269 -27.58 -6.22 17.72
CA ALA A 269 -28.31 -4.97 17.87
C ALA A 269 -28.66 -4.65 19.34
N LYS A 270 -28.91 -5.67 20.17
CA LYS A 270 -29.17 -5.51 21.61
C LYS A 270 -27.94 -4.98 22.35
N GLU A 271 -26.76 -5.49 22.01
CA GLU A 271 -25.50 -4.99 22.56
C GLU A 271 -25.21 -3.57 22.08
N GLY A 272 -25.43 -3.27 20.79
CA GLY A 272 -25.29 -1.92 20.24
C GLY A 272 -26.18 -0.90 20.96
N ARG A 273 -27.45 -1.25 21.21
CA ARG A 273 -28.35 -0.42 22.03
C ARG A 273 -27.78 -0.16 23.42
N LYS A 274 -27.34 -1.21 24.11
CA LYS A 274 -26.72 -1.09 25.44
C LYS A 274 -25.47 -0.22 25.44
N TYR A 275 -24.59 -0.36 24.44
CA TYR A 275 -23.39 0.48 24.35
C TYR A 275 -23.72 1.97 24.21
N PHE A 276 -24.83 2.30 23.54
CA PHE A 276 -25.29 3.68 23.39
C PHE A 276 -26.11 4.17 24.60
N GLU A 277 -26.80 3.29 25.34
CA GLU A 277 -27.34 3.61 26.67
C GLU A 277 -26.20 4.01 27.62
N ASP A 278 -25.12 3.25 27.59
CA ASP A 278 -23.91 3.45 28.37
C ASP A 278 -22.84 4.25 27.58
N ILE A 279 -23.26 5.19 26.71
CA ILE A 279 -22.35 5.87 25.77
C ILE A 279 -21.19 6.59 26.46
N ILE A 280 -21.40 7.07 27.69
CA ILE A 280 -20.37 7.77 28.48
C ILE A 280 -19.17 6.86 28.79
N ASP A 281 -19.39 5.55 28.89
CA ASP A 281 -18.32 4.58 29.18
C ASP A 281 -17.61 4.11 27.92
N HIS A 282 -18.29 4.16 26.77
CA HIS A 282 -17.77 3.81 25.46
C HIS A 282 -17.15 5.00 24.72
N LYS A 283 -17.36 6.22 25.22
CA LYS A 283 -16.85 7.47 24.65
C LYS A 283 -15.50 7.84 25.25
N LYS A 284 -14.52 8.11 24.39
CA LYS A 284 -13.23 8.70 24.76
C LYS A 284 -13.01 10.02 24.02
N ASP A 285 -12.64 11.08 24.74
CA ASP A 285 -12.35 12.38 24.12
C ASP A 285 -10.85 12.48 23.77
N PHE A 286 -10.53 12.88 22.54
CA PHE A 286 -9.15 13.23 22.20
C PHE A 286 -8.79 14.60 22.74
N VAL A 287 -7.62 14.73 23.35
CA VAL A 287 -7.15 15.96 23.98
C VAL A 287 -5.83 16.39 23.36
N TRP A 288 -5.79 17.65 22.93
CA TRP A 288 -4.56 18.33 22.52
C TRP A 288 -3.87 18.93 23.74
N VAL A 289 -2.65 18.49 24.02
CA VAL A 289 -1.87 18.96 25.17
C VAL A 289 -0.97 20.12 24.76
N ASP A 290 -0.17 19.91 23.72
CA ASP A 290 0.78 20.91 23.21
C ASP A 290 1.11 20.63 21.73
N ASP A 291 1.97 21.46 21.13
CA ASP A 291 2.32 21.31 19.72
C ASP A 291 3.16 20.04 19.41
N GLN A 292 3.62 19.28 20.41
CA GLN A 292 4.23 17.96 20.18
C GLN A 292 3.22 16.95 19.67
N ASP A 293 1.93 17.07 20.00
CA ASP A 293 0.88 16.22 19.42
C ASP A 293 0.88 16.33 17.88
N GLY A 294 1.00 17.56 17.36
CA GLY A 294 1.14 17.82 15.93
C GLY A 294 2.38 17.16 15.35
N ASN A 295 3.52 17.27 16.03
CA ASN A 295 4.76 16.62 15.61
C ASN A 295 4.61 15.09 15.53
N HIS A 296 3.93 14.44 16.49
CA HIS A 296 3.69 13.00 16.47
C HIS A 296 2.77 12.57 15.33
N ILE A 297 1.74 13.37 14.99
CA ILE A 297 0.90 13.12 13.82
C ILE A 297 1.74 13.21 12.54
N GLU A 298 2.63 14.21 12.43
CA GLU A 298 3.50 14.33 11.27
C GLU A 298 4.53 13.20 11.16
N LEU A 299 5.08 12.74 12.28
CA LEU A 299 5.97 11.58 12.35
C LEU A 299 5.32 10.36 11.68
N ALA A 300 4.05 10.10 12.00
CA ALA A 300 3.31 8.94 11.53
C ALA A 300 2.89 9.03 10.05
N PHE A 301 2.64 10.22 9.50
CA PHE A 301 1.99 10.36 8.18
C PHE A 301 2.77 11.16 7.12
N SER A 302 3.89 11.80 7.48
CA SER A 302 4.70 12.59 6.53
C SER A 302 5.80 11.77 5.85
N LYS A 303 5.89 11.84 4.52
CA LYS A 303 7.04 11.30 3.74
C LYS A 303 8.37 11.94 4.10
N LYS A 304 8.36 13.17 4.63
CA LYS A 304 9.60 13.87 5.01
C LYS A 304 10.24 13.27 6.26
N ARG A 305 9.47 12.51 7.05
CA ARG A 305 9.88 11.96 8.36
C ARG A 305 10.09 10.44 8.32
N ILE A 306 10.44 9.87 7.16
CA ILE A 306 10.67 8.42 7.03
C ILE A 306 11.80 7.95 7.96
N ALA A 307 12.90 8.71 8.07
CA ALA A 307 14.02 8.38 8.96
C ALA A 307 13.57 8.33 10.43
N ASP A 308 12.87 9.36 10.90
CA ASP A 308 12.32 9.43 12.26
C ASP A 308 11.34 8.28 12.52
N ARG A 309 10.49 7.95 11.53
CA ARG A 309 9.52 6.85 11.65
C ARG A 309 10.21 5.49 11.80
N LYS A 310 11.33 5.30 11.09
CA LYS A 310 12.16 4.09 11.26
C LYS A 310 12.73 3.98 12.67
N GLN A 311 13.26 5.08 13.20
CA GLN A 311 13.78 5.12 14.58
C GLN A 311 12.66 4.86 15.61
N TRP A 312 11.50 5.48 15.41
CA TRP A 312 10.31 5.29 16.23
C TRP A 312 9.88 3.81 16.28
N LEU A 313 9.81 3.13 15.14
CA LEU A 313 9.45 1.72 15.06
C LEU A 313 10.55 0.79 15.59
N THR A 314 11.82 1.16 15.43
CA THR A 314 12.95 0.40 16.00
C THR A 314 12.96 0.43 17.53
N ASN A 315 12.49 1.54 18.12
CA ASN A 315 12.40 1.73 19.56
C ASN A 315 11.10 1.18 20.17
N PHE A 316 10.25 0.52 19.38
CA PHE A 316 9.03 -0.10 19.87
C PHE A 316 9.34 -1.15 20.96
N GLN A 317 8.62 -1.07 22.08
CA GLN A 317 8.71 -2.05 23.15
C GLN A 317 7.49 -2.97 23.13
N PRO A 318 7.66 -4.30 22.99
CA PRO A 318 6.57 -5.25 23.12
C PRO A 318 5.82 -5.06 24.44
N GLY A 319 4.49 -5.18 24.40
CA GLY A 319 3.64 -4.90 25.56
C GLY A 319 3.24 -3.44 25.72
N THR A 320 3.59 -2.55 24.79
CA THR A 320 3.02 -1.20 24.73
C THR A 320 1.53 -1.30 24.36
N TYR A 321 0.66 -0.72 25.18
CA TYR A 321 -0.77 -0.56 24.89
C TYR A 321 -1.29 0.75 25.50
N ILE A 322 -2.46 1.19 25.04
CA ILE A 322 -3.16 2.34 25.61
C ILE A 322 -4.09 1.89 26.75
N ASP A 323 -4.06 2.58 27.89
CA ASP A 323 -4.94 2.28 29.01
C ASP A 323 -6.36 2.74 28.68
N GLN A 324 -7.25 1.77 28.45
CA GLN A 324 -8.64 2.02 28.06
C GLN A 324 -9.52 2.47 29.24
N ARG A 325 -8.99 2.58 30.46
CA ARG A 325 -9.74 3.06 31.64
C ARG A 325 -9.86 4.58 31.66
N GLU A 326 -8.88 5.29 31.11
CA GLU A 326 -8.90 6.76 31.05
C GLU A 326 -9.98 7.26 30.08
N LYS A 327 -10.70 8.34 30.41
CA LYS A 327 -11.76 8.90 29.54
C LYS A 327 -11.20 9.80 28.43
N GLN A 328 -9.93 10.16 28.52
CA GLN A 328 -9.27 11.08 27.62
C GLN A 328 -8.08 10.39 26.98
N VAL A 329 -7.87 10.63 25.69
CA VAL A 329 -6.76 10.09 24.92
C VAL A 329 -5.94 11.25 24.36
N LYS A 330 -4.65 11.30 24.70
CA LYS A 330 -3.73 12.28 24.09
C LYS A 330 -3.41 11.83 22.67
N TYR A 331 -3.28 12.76 21.73
CA TYR A 331 -2.88 12.40 20.37
C TYR A 331 -1.50 11.73 20.34
N SER A 332 -0.54 12.20 21.14
CA SER A 332 0.77 11.55 21.29
C SER A 332 0.68 10.11 21.79
N ASP A 333 -0.21 9.83 22.75
CA ASP A 333 -0.41 8.48 23.29
C ASP A 333 -1.06 7.58 22.25
N PHE A 334 -2.08 8.07 21.53
CA PHE A 334 -2.67 7.33 20.42
C PHE A 334 -1.63 6.96 19.36
N ILE A 335 -0.78 7.91 18.94
CA ILE A 335 0.28 7.63 17.97
C ILE A 335 1.24 6.58 18.54
N ASN A 336 1.81 6.81 19.73
CA ASN A 336 2.90 6.02 20.27
C ASN A 336 2.50 4.70 20.94
N LYS A 337 1.21 4.50 21.25
CA LYS A 337 0.73 3.31 21.98
C LYS A 337 -0.32 2.50 21.23
N GLU A 338 -0.98 3.07 20.23
CA GLU A 338 -2.01 2.37 19.44
C GLU A 338 -1.65 2.30 17.95
N LEU A 339 -1.38 3.44 17.30
CA LEU A 339 -1.02 3.48 15.87
C LEU A 339 0.33 2.78 15.58
N ILE A 340 1.24 2.78 16.55
CA ILE A 340 2.49 2.02 16.45
C ILE A 340 2.25 0.52 16.27
N LEU A 341 1.20 -0.02 16.92
CA LEU A 341 0.86 -1.44 16.84
C LEU A 341 0.39 -1.80 15.44
N PHE A 342 -0.42 -0.93 14.82
CA PHE A 342 -0.75 -1.04 13.41
C PHE A 342 0.49 -1.02 12.53
N SER A 343 1.39 -0.06 12.75
CA SER A 343 2.60 0.11 11.94
C SER A 343 3.51 -1.13 12.02
N MET A 344 3.63 -1.73 13.20
CA MET A 344 4.36 -2.98 13.40
C MET A 344 3.67 -4.18 12.75
N ALA A 345 2.34 -4.30 12.89
CA ALA A 345 1.56 -5.36 12.24
C ALA A 345 1.61 -5.26 10.71
N ASP A 346 1.53 -4.05 10.16
CA ASP A 346 1.69 -3.77 8.72
C ASP A 346 3.07 -4.19 8.22
N LEU A 347 4.13 -3.89 8.98
CA LEU A 347 5.48 -4.36 8.65
C LEU A 347 5.59 -5.88 8.66
N GLN A 348 5.10 -6.54 9.72
CA GLN A 348 5.11 -8.01 9.83
C GLN A 348 4.34 -8.69 8.70
N ARG A 349 3.21 -8.11 8.26
CA ARG A 349 2.40 -8.63 7.15
C ARG A 349 3.06 -8.38 5.79
N SER A 350 3.90 -7.35 5.68
CA SER A 350 4.45 -6.88 4.41
C SER A 350 5.86 -7.36 4.12
N ILE A 351 6.71 -7.46 5.14
CA ILE A 351 8.12 -7.87 5.04
C ILE A 351 8.27 -9.30 5.55
N PRO A 352 8.90 -10.22 4.80
CA PRO A 352 9.05 -11.60 5.23
C PRO A 352 10.14 -11.75 6.30
N SER A 353 10.17 -12.91 6.96
CA SER A 353 11.31 -13.30 7.80
C SER A 353 12.45 -13.79 6.93
N MET A 354 13.68 -13.49 7.35
CA MET A 354 14.89 -14.06 6.81
C MET A 354 14.95 -15.59 6.96
N VAL A 355 14.38 -16.11 8.06
CA VAL A 355 14.51 -17.52 8.43
C VAL A 355 13.77 -18.43 7.46
N ASP A 356 12.52 -18.13 7.15
CA ASP A 356 11.69 -18.93 6.24
C ASP A 356 11.39 -18.28 4.90
N GLY A 357 11.65 -16.98 4.74
CA GLY A 357 11.28 -16.23 3.55
C GLY A 357 9.79 -16.00 3.38
N LEU A 358 8.99 -16.28 4.41
CA LEU A 358 7.53 -16.21 4.34
C LEU A 358 6.99 -14.98 5.09
N LYS A 359 5.81 -14.55 4.69
CA LYS A 359 4.96 -13.61 5.43
C LYS A 359 3.94 -14.39 6.27
N PRO A 360 3.37 -13.82 7.35
CA PRO A 360 2.41 -14.50 8.22
C PRO A 360 1.26 -15.22 7.47
N GLY A 361 0.66 -14.57 6.46
CA GLY A 361 -0.39 -15.19 5.66
C GLY A 361 0.07 -16.46 4.92
N GLN A 362 1.31 -16.49 4.41
CA GLN A 362 1.90 -17.67 3.76
C GLN A 362 2.21 -18.77 4.79
N ARG A 363 2.67 -18.41 6.00
CA ARG A 363 2.88 -19.37 7.10
C ARG A 363 1.57 -20.01 7.54
N LYS A 364 0.51 -19.24 7.71
CA LYS A 364 -0.85 -19.73 8.03
C LYS A 364 -1.32 -20.76 7.00
N ILE A 365 -1.10 -20.49 5.72
CA ILE A 365 -1.41 -21.42 4.62
C ILE A 365 -0.60 -22.72 4.72
N LEU A 366 0.72 -22.65 4.97
CA LEU A 366 1.54 -23.85 5.14
C LEU A 366 1.15 -24.64 6.40
N PHE A 367 0.94 -23.95 7.52
CA PHE A 367 0.48 -24.56 8.78
C PHE A 367 -0.78 -25.39 8.57
N CYS A 368 -1.82 -24.81 7.96
CA CYS A 368 -3.05 -25.53 7.67
C CYS A 368 -2.85 -26.65 6.62
N SER A 369 -1.93 -26.47 5.66
CA SER A 369 -1.57 -27.52 4.70
C SER A 369 -0.93 -28.73 5.39
N PHE A 370 -0.06 -28.47 6.37
CA PHE A 370 0.65 -29.47 7.16
C PHE A 370 -0.29 -30.17 8.14
N LYS A 371 -1.11 -29.40 8.87
CA LYS A 371 -2.09 -29.88 9.85
C LYS A 371 -3.08 -30.86 9.25
N ARG A 372 -3.56 -30.63 8.03
CA ARG A 372 -4.53 -31.50 7.35
C ARG A 372 -3.91 -32.56 6.43
N ASN A 373 -2.58 -32.65 6.38
CA ASN A 373 -1.84 -33.48 5.43
C ASN A 373 -2.34 -33.32 3.98
N PHE A 374 -2.18 -32.10 3.44
CA PHE A 374 -2.83 -31.66 2.18
C PHE A 374 -2.24 -32.29 0.90
N VAL A 375 -2.43 -33.59 0.74
CA VAL A 375 -1.96 -34.39 -0.42
C VAL A 375 -3.04 -34.53 -1.50
N LYS A 376 -4.30 -34.70 -1.10
CA LYS A 376 -5.45 -34.74 -2.01
C LYS A 376 -5.83 -33.32 -2.39
N GLU A 377 -6.07 -33.07 -3.67
CA GLU A 377 -6.44 -31.74 -4.14
C GLU A 377 -7.79 -31.28 -3.59
N ALA A 378 -7.91 -29.96 -3.39
CA ALA A 378 -9.14 -29.32 -2.95
C ALA A 378 -9.29 -27.97 -3.64
N LYS A 379 -10.52 -27.48 -3.76
CA LYS A 379 -10.78 -26.15 -4.32
C LYS A 379 -10.09 -25.08 -3.48
N VAL A 380 -9.51 -24.07 -4.12
CA VAL A 380 -8.83 -22.96 -3.41
C VAL A 380 -9.79 -22.25 -2.46
N ALA A 381 -11.05 -22.03 -2.87
CA ALA A 381 -12.07 -21.43 -2.00
C ALA A 381 -12.33 -22.25 -0.72
N GLN A 382 -12.44 -23.58 -0.84
CA GLN A 382 -12.66 -24.46 0.32
C GLN A 382 -11.44 -24.49 1.24
N PHE A 383 -10.24 -24.52 0.65
CA PHE A 383 -9.02 -24.49 1.44
C PHE A 383 -8.82 -23.14 2.13
N SER A 384 -9.16 -22.02 1.48
CA SER A 384 -9.14 -20.69 2.09
C SER A 384 -10.04 -20.61 3.32
N GLY A 385 -11.26 -21.16 3.26
CA GLY A 385 -12.14 -21.24 4.43
C GLY A 385 -11.55 -22.10 5.57
N TYR A 386 -10.94 -23.24 5.22
CA TYR A 386 -10.23 -24.08 6.20
C TYR A 386 -9.07 -23.34 6.88
N VAL A 387 -8.25 -22.63 6.11
CA VAL A 387 -7.14 -21.81 6.63
C VAL A 387 -7.69 -20.71 7.55
N SER A 388 -8.77 -20.05 7.13
CA SER A 388 -9.41 -18.98 7.89
C SER A 388 -9.81 -19.44 9.30
N GLU A 389 -10.49 -20.59 9.37
CA GLU A 389 -10.97 -21.19 10.61
C GLU A 389 -9.82 -21.70 11.50
N HIS A 390 -8.85 -22.42 10.94
CA HIS A 390 -7.89 -23.20 11.73
C HIS A 390 -6.60 -22.45 12.07
N SER A 391 -6.39 -21.25 11.52
CA SER A 391 -5.22 -20.40 11.80
C SER A 391 -5.60 -19.06 12.43
N ALA A 392 -6.84 -18.92 12.90
CA ALA A 392 -7.40 -17.66 13.39
C ALA A 392 -7.13 -16.49 12.43
N TYR A 393 -7.38 -16.66 11.13
CA TYR A 393 -7.11 -15.58 10.19
C TYR A 393 -8.20 -14.50 10.29
N HIS A 394 -7.80 -13.29 10.67
CA HIS A 394 -8.75 -12.19 10.94
C HIS A 394 -9.11 -11.35 9.70
N HIS A 395 -8.42 -11.53 8.56
CA HIS A 395 -8.69 -10.76 7.35
C HIS A 395 -9.65 -11.50 6.41
N GLY A 396 -10.14 -10.81 5.37
CA GLY A 396 -11.03 -11.41 4.39
C GLY A 396 -10.41 -12.61 3.65
N GLU A 397 -11.20 -13.67 3.46
CA GLU A 397 -10.79 -14.90 2.75
C GLU A 397 -10.30 -14.66 1.33
N GLN A 398 -10.75 -13.57 0.68
CA GLN A 398 -10.26 -13.18 -0.64
C GLN A 398 -8.74 -12.95 -0.66
N SER A 399 -8.18 -12.39 0.42
CA SER A 399 -6.74 -12.19 0.57
C SER A 399 -6.00 -13.53 0.72
N LEU A 400 -6.56 -14.47 1.48
CA LEU A 400 -6.00 -15.82 1.60
C LEU A 400 -6.02 -16.55 0.27
N ALA A 401 -7.15 -16.55 -0.43
CA ALA A 401 -7.26 -17.18 -1.75
C ALA A 401 -6.24 -16.61 -2.74
N SER A 402 -6.07 -15.29 -2.76
CA SER A 402 -5.05 -14.63 -3.61
C SER A 402 -3.63 -15.04 -3.22
N THR A 403 -3.35 -15.18 -1.92
CA THR A 403 -2.05 -15.63 -1.41
C THR A 403 -1.78 -17.10 -1.79
N ILE A 404 -2.78 -17.98 -1.68
CA ILE A 404 -2.69 -19.38 -2.10
C ILE A 404 -2.39 -19.47 -3.60
N ILE A 405 -3.08 -18.67 -4.42
CA ILE A 405 -2.82 -18.60 -5.88
C ILE A 405 -1.36 -18.19 -6.13
N GLY A 406 -0.91 -17.10 -5.50
CA GLY A 406 0.48 -16.63 -5.64
C GLY A 406 1.53 -17.65 -5.22
N MET A 407 1.29 -18.45 -4.16
CA MET A 407 2.18 -19.53 -3.74
C MET A 407 2.20 -20.73 -4.70
N ALA A 408 1.18 -20.87 -5.54
CA ALA A 408 1.04 -21.96 -6.51
C ALA A 408 1.55 -21.60 -7.91
N GLN A 409 1.59 -20.32 -8.26
CA GLN A 409 2.02 -19.83 -9.58
C GLN A 409 3.41 -20.34 -9.98
N ASN A 410 3.54 -20.71 -11.25
CA ASN A 410 4.68 -21.46 -11.77
C ASN A 410 5.22 -20.94 -13.13
N PHE A 411 4.69 -19.82 -13.65
CA PHE A 411 5.10 -19.18 -14.90
C PHE A 411 6.40 -18.35 -14.74
N VAL A 412 7.07 -18.03 -15.84
CA VAL A 412 8.34 -17.29 -15.84
C VAL A 412 8.20 -15.92 -15.14
N GLY A 413 9.03 -15.68 -14.13
CA GLY A 413 9.00 -14.46 -13.32
C GLY A 413 8.12 -14.53 -12.06
N SER A 414 7.51 -15.69 -11.78
CA SER A 414 6.81 -15.98 -10.51
C SER A 414 7.74 -16.72 -9.52
N ASN A 415 7.40 -17.94 -9.10
CA ASN A 415 8.18 -18.75 -8.15
C ASN A 415 9.19 -19.66 -8.86
N ASN A 416 10.43 -19.75 -8.36
CA ASN A 416 11.36 -20.79 -8.81
C ASN A 416 10.95 -22.17 -8.28
N ILE A 417 10.49 -22.22 -7.03
CA ILE A 417 9.90 -23.40 -6.39
C ILE A 417 8.56 -23.01 -5.78
N ASN A 418 7.47 -23.33 -6.47
CA ASN A 418 6.11 -23.17 -5.93
C ASN A 418 5.87 -24.21 -4.82
N LEU A 419 5.41 -23.74 -3.65
CA LEU A 419 5.15 -24.60 -2.49
C LEU A 419 3.79 -25.30 -2.56
N MET A 420 2.90 -24.76 -3.41
CA MET A 420 1.56 -25.28 -3.70
C MET A 420 1.48 -25.64 -5.19
N SER A 421 0.69 -26.65 -5.54
CA SER A 421 0.53 -27.08 -6.93
C SER A 421 -0.61 -26.34 -7.64
N PRO A 422 -0.37 -25.74 -8.82
CA PRO A 422 -1.40 -25.02 -9.58
C PRO A 422 -2.26 -25.98 -10.41
N ASN A 423 -3.30 -26.59 -9.82
CA ASN A 423 -4.20 -27.50 -10.53
C ASN A 423 -5.38 -26.72 -11.13
N GLY A 424 -5.20 -26.21 -12.35
CA GLY A 424 -6.15 -25.37 -13.07
C GLY A 424 -5.51 -24.07 -13.56
N GLN A 425 -6.31 -23.06 -13.88
CA GLN A 425 -5.81 -21.76 -14.36
C GLN A 425 -5.41 -20.84 -13.20
N PHE A 426 -4.16 -20.91 -12.75
CA PHE A 426 -3.59 -20.09 -11.66
C PHE A 426 -3.01 -18.74 -12.13
N GLY A 427 -3.33 -18.37 -13.37
CA GLY A 427 -2.86 -17.17 -14.01
C GLY A 427 -1.56 -17.43 -14.76
N THR A 428 -1.27 -16.56 -15.72
CA THR A 428 -0.27 -16.80 -16.74
C THR A 428 0.69 -15.64 -16.82
N ARG A 429 1.72 -15.82 -17.65
CA ARG A 429 2.68 -14.76 -17.94
C ARG A 429 2.04 -13.59 -18.68
N ALA A 430 0.91 -13.78 -19.34
CA ALA A 430 0.26 -12.75 -20.16
C ALA A 430 -0.14 -11.51 -19.35
N GLN A 431 -0.58 -11.69 -18.09
CA GLN A 431 -1.01 -10.62 -17.19
C GLN A 431 -0.34 -10.69 -15.81
N GLY A 432 0.78 -11.42 -15.70
CA GLY A 432 1.49 -11.59 -14.43
C GLY A 432 0.64 -12.26 -13.36
N GLY A 433 -0.20 -13.23 -13.74
CA GLY A 433 -1.04 -13.99 -12.84
C GLY A 433 -2.39 -13.34 -12.48
N LYS A 434 -2.69 -12.12 -12.96
CA LYS A 434 -3.98 -11.45 -12.70
C LYS A 434 -5.17 -12.10 -13.41
N ASP A 435 -4.87 -12.89 -14.43
CA ASP A 435 -5.80 -13.70 -15.22
C ASP A 435 -6.09 -15.08 -14.59
N ALA A 436 -5.70 -15.28 -13.32
CA ALA A 436 -6.08 -16.46 -12.56
C ALA A 436 -7.61 -16.59 -12.47
N ALA A 437 -8.10 -17.81 -12.65
CA ALA A 437 -9.52 -18.09 -12.53
C ALA A 437 -9.99 -17.95 -11.08
N SER A 438 -11.30 -17.73 -10.91
CA SER A 438 -11.89 -17.59 -9.56
C SER A 438 -11.54 -18.79 -8.67
N PRO A 439 -11.22 -18.57 -7.37
CA PRO A 439 -10.89 -19.63 -6.40
C PRO A 439 -11.90 -20.78 -6.30
N ARG A 440 -13.13 -20.59 -6.80
CA ARG A 440 -14.20 -21.59 -6.82
C ARG A 440 -14.01 -22.66 -7.90
N TYR A 441 -13.21 -22.38 -8.93
CA TYR A 441 -13.02 -23.27 -10.10
C TYR A 441 -11.66 -23.95 -10.13
N ILE A 442 -10.68 -23.45 -9.37
CA ILE A 442 -9.31 -23.96 -9.36
C ILE A 442 -9.01 -24.76 -8.11
N PHE A 443 -8.12 -25.74 -8.25
CA PHE A 443 -7.76 -26.70 -7.21
C PHE A 443 -6.28 -26.55 -6.88
N THR A 444 -5.93 -26.85 -5.63
CA THR A 444 -4.54 -26.86 -5.20
C THR A 444 -4.30 -28.05 -4.29
N LYS A 445 -3.03 -28.37 -4.09
CA LYS A 445 -2.51 -29.27 -3.06
C LYS A 445 -1.11 -28.83 -2.66
N LEU A 446 -0.56 -29.43 -1.61
CA LEU A 446 0.85 -29.23 -1.27
C LEU A 446 1.73 -29.83 -2.37
N SER A 447 2.74 -29.09 -2.84
CA SER A 447 3.72 -29.65 -3.78
C SER A 447 4.59 -30.70 -3.09
N ASN A 448 4.96 -31.76 -3.82
CA ASN A 448 5.70 -32.90 -3.25
C ASN A 448 7.02 -32.48 -2.59
N ILE A 449 7.69 -31.48 -3.17
CA ILE A 449 8.98 -30.96 -2.66
C ILE A 449 8.83 -30.20 -1.33
N THR A 450 7.64 -29.71 -0.99
CA THR A 450 7.45 -28.80 0.14
C THR A 450 7.77 -29.46 1.48
N ARG A 451 7.42 -30.73 1.69
CA ARG A 451 7.80 -31.46 2.92
C ARG A 451 9.27 -31.90 2.96
N SER A 452 9.96 -31.89 1.82
CA SER A 452 11.42 -32.04 1.79
C SER A 452 12.11 -30.73 2.16
N ILE A 453 11.52 -29.58 1.79
CA ILE A 453 12.02 -28.25 2.15
C ILE A 453 11.78 -27.97 3.64
N PHE A 454 10.61 -28.37 4.15
CA PHE A 454 10.20 -28.21 5.55
C PHE A 454 10.01 -29.60 6.18
N PRO A 455 11.08 -30.20 6.74
CA PRO A 455 11.05 -31.54 7.30
C PRO A 455 9.97 -31.69 8.38
N LYS A 456 9.27 -32.82 8.36
CA LYS A 456 8.20 -33.11 9.33
C LYS A 456 8.74 -33.26 10.75
N ASP A 457 9.97 -33.76 10.90
CA ASP A 457 10.59 -34.00 12.20
C ASP A 457 10.90 -32.69 12.94
N ASP A 458 11.03 -31.58 12.22
CA ASP A 458 11.20 -30.24 12.82
C ASP A 458 9.91 -29.71 13.42
N ASP A 459 8.73 -30.22 13.00
CA ASP A 459 7.42 -29.70 13.41
C ASP A 459 7.24 -29.69 14.95
N ILE A 460 7.94 -30.56 15.70
CA ILE A 460 7.87 -30.61 17.19
C ILE A 460 8.80 -29.61 17.89
N LEU A 461 9.79 -29.06 17.19
CA LEU A 461 10.79 -28.13 17.72
C LEU A 461 10.36 -26.67 17.56
N LEU A 462 9.37 -26.40 16.70
CA LEU A 462 8.93 -25.04 16.38
C LEU A 462 8.07 -24.43 17.51
N ASN A 463 8.19 -23.12 17.69
CA ASN A 463 7.38 -22.36 18.64
C ASN A 463 6.05 -21.93 18.01
N TYR A 464 4.98 -22.70 18.26
CA TYR A 464 3.62 -22.42 17.78
C TYR A 464 2.99 -21.27 18.56
N LEU A 465 2.44 -20.30 17.83
CA LEU A 465 1.76 -19.16 18.44
C LEU A 465 0.36 -19.57 18.92
N ASN A 466 -0.21 -18.77 19.84
CA ASN A 466 -1.58 -18.93 20.31
C ASN A 466 -2.37 -17.66 20.00
N GLU A 467 -3.48 -17.81 19.29
CA GLU A 467 -4.38 -16.72 18.93
C GLU A 467 -5.81 -17.19 19.16
N ASP A 468 -6.64 -16.37 19.81
CA ASP A 468 -8.01 -16.72 20.24
C ASP A 468 -8.13 -18.03 21.05
N GLY A 469 -7.08 -18.44 21.76
CA GLY A 469 -7.03 -19.70 22.50
C GLY A 469 -6.75 -20.93 21.64
N GLN A 470 -6.50 -20.75 20.34
CA GLN A 470 -6.14 -21.80 19.40
C GLN A 470 -4.63 -21.78 19.12
N SER A 471 -4.04 -22.97 18.98
CA SER A 471 -2.68 -23.09 18.46
C SER A 471 -2.71 -22.86 16.94
N ILE A 472 -1.96 -21.85 16.51
CA ILE A 472 -1.84 -21.39 15.12
C ILE A 472 -0.42 -21.63 14.61
N GLU A 473 -0.03 -21.04 13.48
CA GLU A 473 1.28 -21.22 12.86
C GLU A 473 2.47 -20.94 13.82
N PRO A 474 3.64 -21.56 13.57
CA PRO A 474 4.85 -21.21 14.30
C PRO A 474 5.33 -19.82 13.93
N THR A 475 6.18 -19.26 14.79
CA THR A 475 6.71 -17.92 14.58
C THR A 475 7.45 -17.81 13.23
N TRP A 476 8.17 -18.87 12.87
CA TRP A 476 8.74 -19.14 11.54
C TRP A 476 8.96 -20.64 11.39
N TYR A 477 9.04 -21.10 10.14
CA TYR A 477 9.51 -22.45 9.83
C TYR A 477 11.04 -22.48 9.67
N MET A 478 11.63 -23.68 9.66
CA MET A 478 13.07 -23.86 9.41
C MET A 478 13.28 -24.63 8.11
N PRO A 479 13.28 -23.96 6.94
CA PRO A 479 13.52 -24.66 5.69
C PRO A 479 14.97 -25.10 5.57
N ILE A 480 15.23 -26.22 4.88
CA ILE A 480 16.60 -26.68 4.56
C ILE A 480 17.32 -25.76 3.56
N LEU A 481 16.60 -24.85 2.91
CA LEU A 481 17.12 -23.85 1.98
C LEU A 481 16.57 -22.46 2.32
N PRO A 482 17.34 -21.38 2.16
CA PRO A 482 16.86 -20.02 2.35
C PRO A 482 15.84 -19.65 1.27
N MET A 483 14.57 -19.92 1.54
CA MET A 483 13.48 -19.78 0.58
C MET A 483 13.24 -18.33 0.13
N VAL A 484 13.66 -17.36 0.95
CA VAL A 484 13.64 -15.93 0.61
C VAL A 484 14.47 -15.62 -0.64
N LEU A 485 15.57 -16.34 -0.87
CA LEU A 485 16.41 -16.20 -2.05
C LEU A 485 15.88 -17.06 -3.21
N VAL A 486 15.31 -18.23 -2.91
CA VAL A 486 14.75 -19.12 -3.93
C VAL A 486 13.61 -18.43 -4.71
N ASN A 487 12.60 -17.94 -4.00
CA ASN A 487 11.40 -17.36 -4.61
C ASN A 487 11.41 -15.83 -4.64
N GLY A 488 12.44 -15.20 -4.05
CA GLY A 488 12.45 -13.77 -3.86
C GLY A 488 11.36 -13.31 -2.89
N SER A 489 11.27 -12.00 -2.71
CA SER A 489 10.14 -11.38 -2.00
C SER A 489 10.04 -9.91 -2.33
N GLU A 490 8.83 -9.38 -2.26
CA GLU A 490 8.55 -7.97 -2.42
C GLU A 490 7.50 -7.54 -1.39
N GLY A 491 7.72 -6.38 -0.78
CA GLY A 491 6.81 -5.85 0.22
C GLY A 491 7.06 -4.40 0.54
N ILE A 492 6.00 -3.67 0.82
CA ILE A 492 6.05 -2.29 1.27
C ILE A 492 5.23 -2.22 2.55
N GLY A 493 5.88 -1.85 3.65
CA GLY A 493 5.22 -1.58 4.92
C GLY A 493 5.56 -0.18 5.42
N THR A 494 5.13 0.13 6.63
CA THR A 494 5.28 1.46 7.22
C THR A 494 6.75 1.82 7.42
N GLY A 495 7.32 2.66 6.55
CA GLY A 495 8.69 3.16 6.63
C GLY A 495 9.76 2.26 5.98
N TRP A 496 9.43 1.02 5.60
CA TRP A 496 10.35 0.09 4.95
C TRP A 496 9.75 -0.52 3.68
N SER A 497 10.64 -0.92 2.78
CA SER A 497 10.30 -1.77 1.66
C SER A 497 11.38 -2.83 1.50
N THR A 498 11.02 -3.93 0.87
CA THR A 498 11.95 -4.99 0.52
C THR A 498 11.70 -5.42 -0.90
N TYR A 499 12.78 -5.68 -1.63
CA TYR A 499 12.75 -6.28 -2.95
C TYR A 499 13.97 -7.21 -3.06
N ILE A 500 13.68 -8.50 -3.16
CA ILE A 500 14.65 -9.57 -3.25
C ILE A 500 14.31 -10.33 -4.53
N PRO A 501 15.21 -10.37 -5.53
CA PRO A 501 14.98 -11.16 -6.72
C PRO A 501 15.14 -12.65 -6.42
N ASN A 502 14.76 -13.47 -7.39
CA ASN A 502 14.91 -14.91 -7.28
C ASN A 502 16.35 -15.31 -7.62
N TYR A 503 16.83 -16.38 -7.01
CA TYR A 503 18.15 -16.97 -7.24
C TYR A 503 18.01 -18.45 -7.56
N ASN A 504 19.03 -18.99 -8.21
CA ASN A 504 19.07 -20.40 -8.62
C ASN A 504 19.17 -21.31 -7.39
N PRO A 505 18.21 -22.24 -7.17
CA PRO A 505 18.25 -23.17 -6.05
C PRO A 505 19.54 -24.01 -5.99
N ARG A 506 20.15 -24.33 -7.14
CA ARG A 506 21.39 -25.11 -7.18
C ARG A 506 22.58 -24.34 -6.64
N ASP A 507 22.66 -23.06 -6.94
CA ASP A 507 23.75 -22.18 -6.46
C ASP A 507 23.60 -21.95 -4.95
N ILE A 508 22.35 -21.79 -4.48
CA ILE A 508 22.02 -21.74 -3.05
C ILE A 508 22.46 -23.03 -2.34
N VAL A 509 22.08 -24.21 -2.86
CA VAL A 509 22.49 -25.51 -2.29
C VAL A 509 24.01 -25.64 -2.23
N ALA A 510 24.71 -25.23 -3.29
CA ALA A 510 26.16 -25.27 -3.33
C ALA A 510 26.77 -24.39 -2.22
N ASN A 511 26.28 -23.16 -2.05
CA ASN A 511 26.75 -22.27 -1.00
C ASN A 511 26.40 -22.73 0.42
N VAL A 512 25.22 -23.33 0.63
CA VAL A 512 24.87 -23.94 1.92
C VAL A 512 25.85 -25.07 2.25
N ARG A 513 26.18 -25.94 1.28
CA ARG A 513 27.18 -27.00 1.48
C ARG A 513 28.57 -26.45 1.79
N ARG A 514 28.98 -25.37 1.10
CA ARG A 514 30.24 -24.67 1.40
C ARG A 514 30.27 -24.18 2.84
N LEU A 515 29.20 -23.52 3.29
CA LEU A 515 29.08 -23.03 4.67
C LEU A 515 29.14 -24.16 5.70
N LEU A 516 28.49 -25.30 5.44
CA LEU A 516 28.56 -26.49 6.30
C LEU A 516 29.98 -27.09 6.37
N ASN A 517 30.78 -26.90 5.32
CA ASN A 517 32.19 -27.29 5.27
C ASN A 517 33.15 -26.16 5.71
N GLU A 518 32.64 -25.08 6.29
CA GLU A 518 33.42 -23.88 6.68
C GLU A 518 34.17 -23.19 5.52
N GLU A 519 33.74 -23.41 4.29
CA GLU A 519 34.27 -22.77 3.09
C GLU A 519 33.62 -21.40 2.83
N SER A 520 34.33 -20.54 2.10
CA SER A 520 33.81 -19.24 1.65
C SER A 520 32.69 -19.42 0.62
N THR A 521 31.65 -18.59 0.72
CA THR A 521 30.56 -18.58 -0.26
C THR A 521 31.01 -18.00 -1.60
N VAL A 522 30.37 -18.45 -2.68
CA VAL A 522 30.56 -17.92 -4.04
C VAL A 522 29.43 -16.92 -4.33
N PRO A 523 29.73 -15.75 -4.93
CA PRO A 523 28.72 -14.76 -5.28
C PRO A 523 27.60 -15.34 -6.16
N MET A 524 26.35 -15.09 -5.80
CA MET A 524 25.16 -15.52 -6.54
C MET A 524 24.57 -14.38 -7.37
N HIS A 525 23.97 -14.74 -8.51
CA HIS A 525 23.33 -13.78 -9.42
C HIS A 525 21.83 -14.09 -9.57
N PRO A 526 20.98 -13.07 -9.78
CA PRO A 526 19.56 -13.27 -9.98
C PRO A 526 19.26 -14.25 -11.12
N TRP A 527 18.32 -15.15 -10.90
CA TRP A 527 17.95 -16.21 -11.83
C TRP A 527 16.47 -16.59 -11.66
N TYR A 528 15.79 -16.78 -12.79
CA TYR A 528 14.36 -17.09 -12.85
C TYR A 528 14.13 -18.37 -13.65
N ARG A 529 13.34 -19.30 -13.08
CA ARG A 529 13.04 -20.57 -13.73
C ARG A 529 12.35 -20.36 -15.07
N GLY A 530 12.93 -20.93 -16.13
CA GLY A 530 12.38 -20.92 -17.48
C GLY A 530 12.61 -19.62 -18.27
N PHE A 531 13.27 -18.62 -17.69
CA PHE A 531 13.65 -17.41 -18.43
C PHE A 531 14.76 -17.72 -19.42
N LYS A 532 14.57 -17.32 -20.68
CA LYS A 532 15.49 -17.62 -21.79
C LYS A 532 16.44 -16.45 -22.11
N GLY A 533 16.13 -15.24 -21.63
CA GLY A 533 16.92 -14.02 -21.88
C GLY A 533 18.19 -13.93 -21.04
N SER A 534 18.90 -12.79 -21.12
CA SER A 534 20.13 -12.57 -20.35
C SER A 534 19.90 -11.72 -19.10
N ILE A 535 20.66 -12.02 -18.04
CA ILE A 535 20.71 -11.24 -16.79
C ILE A 535 22.18 -10.91 -16.54
N GLU A 536 22.56 -9.67 -16.78
CA GLU A 536 23.95 -9.24 -16.76
C GLU A 536 24.20 -8.19 -15.69
N LYS A 537 25.24 -8.39 -14.88
CA LYS A 537 25.64 -7.44 -13.86
C LYS A 537 26.13 -6.17 -14.53
N THR A 538 25.47 -5.05 -14.25
CA THR A 538 25.83 -3.72 -14.76
C THR A 538 26.60 -2.96 -13.69
N VAL A 539 27.79 -2.47 -14.03
CA VAL A 539 28.60 -1.63 -13.13
C VAL A 539 28.05 -0.21 -13.18
N ASN A 540 27.29 0.18 -12.16
CA ASN A 540 26.86 1.56 -11.99
C ASN A 540 27.59 2.19 -10.81
N THR A 541 28.57 3.05 -11.08
CA THR A 541 29.39 3.72 -10.06
C THR A 541 28.59 4.71 -9.18
N LYS A 542 27.31 4.96 -9.50
CA LYS A 542 26.44 5.91 -8.78
C LYS A 542 25.48 5.26 -7.78
N VAL A 543 25.34 3.92 -7.78
CA VAL A 543 24.39 3.21 -6.90
C VAL A 543 25.18 2.25 -6.01
N ALA A 544 25.00 2.36 -4.69
CA ALA A 544 25.63 1.44 -3.75
C ALA A 544 25.05 0.02 -3.94
N GLY A 545 25.88 -0.91 -4.42
CA GLY A 545 25.57 -2.34 -4.60
C GLY A 545 25.42 -2.79 -6.07
N SER A 546 24.93 -4.01 -6.29
CA SER A 546 24.87 -4.59 -7.64
C SER A 546 23.55 -4.29 -8.34
N THR A 547 23.63 -3.75 -9.56
CA THR A 547 22.49 -3.61 -10.48
C THR A 547 22.63 -4.62 -11.61
N TYR A 548 21.52 -5.19 -12.06
CA TYR A 548 21.48 -6.15 -13.16
C TYR A 548 20.57 -5.64 -14.27
N THR A 549 21.03 -5.75 -15.50
CA THR A 549 20.22 -5.50 -16.69
C THR A 549 19.64 -6.83 -17.15
N VAL A 550 18.32 -6.90 -17.23
CA VAL A 550 17.57 -8.07 -17.70
C VAL A 550 17.09 -7.79 -19.11
N THR A 551 17.53 -8.60 -20.06
CA THR A 551 17.31 -8.39 -21.48
C THR A 551 16.44 -9.50 -22.07
N GLY A 552 15.38 -9.11 -22.77
CA GLY A 552 14.57 -10.02 -23.58
C GLY A 552 15.27 -10.37 -24.90
N ILE A 553 14.65 -11.23 -25.70
CA ILE A 553 15.22 -11.70 -26.96
C ILE A 553 14.43 -11.11 -28.13
N ILE A 554 15.15 -10.47 -29.05
CA ILE A 554 14.66 -10.01 -30.34
C ILE A 554 15.64 -10.40 -31.44
N GLU A 555 15.11 -10.95 -32.53
CA GLU A 555 15.87 -11.37 -33.70
C GLU A 555 15.31 -10.74 -34.98
N VAL A 556 16.19 -10.56 -35.96
CA VAL A 556 15.81 -10.13 -37.32
C VAL A 556 15.56 -11.38 -38.13
N VAL A 557 14.33 -11.55 -38.63
CA VAL A 557 13.95 -12.71 -39.45
C VAL A 557 14.27 -12.44 -40.91
N ASP A 558 13.95 -11.24 -41.39
CA ASP A 558 14.24 -10.77 -42.75
C ASP A 558 14.35 -9.22 -42.77
N ASN A 559 14.45 -8.61 -43.95
CA ASN A 559 14.64 -7.15 -44.09
C ASN A 559 13.44 -6.31 -43.60
N THR A 560 12.28 -6.93 -43.38
CA THR A 560 11.02 -6.28 -42.97
C THR A 560 10.44 -6.86 -41.68
N THR A 561 10.92 -8.02 -41.24
CA THR A 561 10.33 -8.76 -40.12
C THR A 561 11.29 -8.88 -38.94
N LEU A 562 10.83 -8.46 -37.77
CA LEU A 562 11.48 -8.71 -36.48
C LEU A 562 10.65 -9.71 -35.66
N ARG A 563 11.30 -10.49 -34.80
CA ARG A 563 10.63 -11.45 -33.92
C ARG A 563 11.12 -11.32 -32.49
N ILE A 564 10.18 -11.24 -31.56
CA ILE A 564 10.43 -11.19 -30.12
C ILE A 564 9.99 -12.53 -29.53
N THR A 565 10.93 -13.23 -28.90
CA THR A 565 10.72 -14.57 -28.31
C THR A 565 10.82 -14.58 -26.79
N GLU A 566 11.26 -13.47 -26.18
CA GLU A 566 11.37 -13.36 -24.73
C GLU A 566 11.23 -11.90 -24.26
N LEU A 567 10.46 -11.68 -23.20
CA LEU A 567 10.31 -10.37 -22.56
C LEU A 567 11.12 -10.30 -21.26
N PRO A 568 11.64 -9.13 -20.87
CA PRO A 568 12.28 -8.98 -19.56
C PRO A 568 11.35 -9.39 -18.41
N ILE A 569 11.95 -9.86 -17.32
CA ILE A 569 11.21 -10.28 -16.12
C ILE A 569 10.27 -9.16 -15.64
N ARG A 570 9.03 -9.53 -15.28
CA ARG A 570 7.93 -8.63 -14.88
C ARG A 570 7.43 -7.66 -15.95
N ARG A 571 7.79 -7.88 -17.22
CA ARG A 571 7.10 -7.30 -18.36
C ARG A 571 6.13 -8.35 -18.94
N TRP A 572 4.84 -8.06 -18.85
CA TRP A 572 3.78 -9.01 -19.21
C TRP A 572 3.35 -8.86 -20.67
N THR A 573 2.94 -9.96 -21.28
CA THR A 573 2.66 -10.02 -22.73
C THR A 573 1.55 -9.07 -23.14
N GLN A 574 0.46 -8.95 -22.37
CA GLN A 574 -0.68 -8.09 -22.74
C GLN A 574 -0.29 -6.61 -22.67
N ASP A 575 0.26 -6.15 -21.54
CA ASP A 575 0.73 -4.77 -21.37
C ASP A 575 1.77 -4.40 -22.45
N TYR A 576 2.57 -5.38 -22.89
CA TYR A 576 3.54 -5.18 -23.95
C TYR A 576 2.92 -5.10 -25.35
N LYS A 577 1.88 -5.90 -25.62
CA LYS A 577 1.10 -5.82 -26.87
C LYS A 577 0.45 -4.44 -26.99
N ASP A 578 -0.21 -3.95 -25.95
CA ASP A 578 -0.81 -2.61 -25.93
C ASP A 578 0.23 -1.51 -26.22
N PHE A 579 1.46 -1.67 -25.71
CA PHE A 579 2.58 -0.80 -26.04
C PHE A 579 2.98 -0.87 -27.53
N LEU A 580 3.08 -2.07 -28.10
CA LEU A 580 3.43 -2.25 -29.52
C LEU A 580 2.33 -1.71 -30.44
N GLU A 581 1.06 -1.95 -30.12
CA GLU A 581 -0.09 -1.38 -30.83
C GLU A 581 -0.09 0.15 -30.80
N SER A 582 0.36 0.75 -29.69
CA SER A 582 0.55 2.20 -29.62
C SER A 582 1.60 2.75 -30.60
N LEU A 583 2.47 1.89 -31.17
CA LEU A 583 3.46 2.24 -32.19
C LEU A 583 3.02 1.85 -33.62
N ALA A 584 1.90 1.13 -33.74
CA ALA A 584 1.28 0.68 -34.97
C ALA A 584 0.21 1.68 -35.48
N PRO A 585 -0.36 1.47 -36.68
CA PRO A 585 -1.41 2.31 -37.23
C PRO A 585 -2.68 2.29 -36.40
N ASP A 586 -3.18 3.48 -36.05
CA ASP A 586 -4.47 3.62 -35.41
C ASP A 586 -5.54 3.81 -36.49
N PRO A 587 -6.47 2.85 -36.68
CA PRO A 587 -7.53 2.99 -37.67
C PRO A 587 -8.45 4.20 -37.43
N LYS A 588 -8.44 4.79 -36.22
CA LYS A 588 -9.19 6.01 -35.87
C LYS A 588 -8.41 7.30 -36.08
N ASN A 589 -7.10 7.25 -36.31
CA ASN A 589 -6.25 8.44 -36.47
C ASN A 589 -5.26 8.27 -37.63
N LYS A 590 -5.71 8.59 -38.85
CA LYS A 590 -4.97 8.41 -40.11
C LYS A 590 -3.71 9.30 -40.24
N ASP A 591 -3.56 10.33 -39.40
CA ASP A 591 -2.43 11.27 -39.46
C ASP A 591 -1.23 10.85 -38.59
N LYS A 592 -1.35 9.72 -37.86
CA LYS A 592 -0.26 9.23 -37.00
C LYS A 592 0.80 8.56 -37.87
N VAL A 593 2.04 9.05 -37.82
CA VAL A 593 3.20 8.40 -38.45
C VAL A 593 3.48 7.09 -37.71
N THR A 594 3.41 5.96 -38.41
CA THR A 594 3.48 4.62 -37.83
C THR A 594 4.87 4.02 -38.02
N PHE A 595 5.46 3.55 -36.92
CA PHE A 595 6.78 2.93 -36.97
C PHE A 595 6.70 1.44 -37.32
N ILE A 596 5.66 0.77 -36.79
CA ILE A 596 5.35 -0.63 -37.07
C ILE A 596 4.19 -0.66 -38.07
N GLU A 597 4.26 -1.54 -39.07
CA GLU A 597 3.19 -1.73 -40.07
C GLU A 597 2.15 -2.75 -39.57
N ASP A 598 2.61 -3.85 -38.97
CA ASP A 598 1.74 -4.91 -38.47
C ASP A 598 2.37 -5.64 -37.26
N VAL A 599 1.53 -6.15 -36.38
CA VAL A 599 1.92 -6.92 -35.19
C VAL A 599 1.12 -8.21 -35.15
N THR A 600 1.79 -9.35 -35.29
CA THR A 600 1.16 -10.67 -35.15
C THR A 600 1.71 -11.40 -33.94
N SER A 601 0.84 -12.01 -33.14
CA SER A 601 1.21 -12.76 -31.94
C SER A 601 0.77 -14.20 -32.10
N GLN A 602 1.72 -15.13 -32.06
CA GLN A 602 1.46 -16.58 -32.16
C GLN A 602 1.82 -17.33 -30.86
N GLY A 603 2.31 -16.62 -29.84
CA GLY A 603 2.62 -17.21 -28.54
C GLY A 603 1.38 -17.69 -27.80
N ASP A 604 1.56 -18.71 -26.95
CA ASP A 604 0.55 -19.17 -26.02
C ASP A 604 0.63 -18.38 -24.69
N ASN A 605 0.04 -18.93 -23.62
CA ASN A 605 0.02 -18.29 -22.31
C ASN A 605 1.35 -18.42 -21.53
N GLU A 606 2.26 -19.28 -21.97
CA GLU A 606 3.52 -19.61 -21.30
C GLU A 606 4.74 -19.04 -22.05
N ASP A 607 4.71 -19.07 -23.38
CA ASP A 607 5.77 -18.60 -24.26
C ASP A 607 5.41 -17.29 -24.98
N VAL A 608 6.41 -16.42 -25.12
CA VAL A 608 6.28 -15.17 -25.87
C VAL A 608 6.68 -15.43 -27.32
N TYR A 609 5.79 -15.13 -28.26
CA TYR A 609 6.14 -15.11 -29.68
C TYR A 609 5.35 -14.00 -30.39
N ILE A 610 6.06 -12.92 -30.72
CA ILE A 610 5.50 -11.73 -31.38
C ILE A 610 6.34 -11.41 -32.61
N GLN A 611 5.69 -11.32 -33.77
CA GLN A 611 6.31 -10.87 -35.02
C GLN A 611 5.86 -9.44 -35.31
N LEU A 612 6.84 -8.61 -35.67
CA LEU A 612 6.64 -7.22 -36.04
C LEU A 612 7.00 -7.07 -37.52
N LYS A 613 6.10 -6.50 -38.30
CA LYS A 613 6.36 -6.11 -39.68
C LYS A 613 6.63 -4.61 -39.74
N LEU A 614 7.73 -4.23 -40.37
CA LEU A 614 8.17 -2.85 -40.55
C LEU A 614 8.67 -2.67 -41.98
N SER A 615 8.71 -1.42 -42.45
CA SER A 615 9.44 -1.09 -43.67
C SER A 615 10.94 -1.33 -43.48
N GLU A 616 11.65 -1.63 -44.56
CA GLU A 616 13.10 -1.84 -44.55
C GLU A 616 13.86 -0.63 -43.96
N ALA A 617 13.39 0.59 -44.26
CA ALA A 617 13.92 1.81 -43.67
C ALA A 617 13.77 1.83 -42.14
N ASN A 618 12.60 1.45 -41.61
CA ASN A 618 12.35 1.42 -40.17
C ASN A 618 13.11 0.30 -39.45
N VAL A 619 13.34 -0.85 -40.12
CA VAL A 619 14.22 -1.91 -39.60
C VAL A 619 15.66 -1.39 -39.47
N ASN A 620 16.17 -0.66 -40.46
CA ASN A 620 17.51 -0.08 -40.40
C ASN A 620 17.62 0.99 -39.30
N VAL A 621 16.63 1.87 -39.16
CA VAL A 621 16.57 2.82 -38.04
C VAL A 621 16.56 2.10 -36.68
N ALA A 622 15.80 1.00 -36.56
CA ALA A 622 15.75 0.21 -35.33
C ALA A 622 17.08 -0.49 -35.04
N LYS A 623 17.81 -0.94 -36.07
CA LYS A 623 19.16 -1.51 -35.93
C LYS A 623 20.18 -0.46 -35.49
N GLU A 624 20.13 0.74 -36.07
CA GLU A 624 21.01 1.86 -35.69
C GLU A 624 20.81 2.31 -34.23
N GLU A 625 19.55 2.37 -33.77
CA GLU A 625 19.23 2.71 -32.38
C GLU A 625 19.51 1.56 -31.39
N GLY A 626 19.62 0.34 -31.91
CA GLY A 626 19.70 -0.91 -31.17
C GLY A 626 18.30 -1.50 -30.89
N LEU A 627 18.04 -2.69 -31.43
CA LEU A 627 16.72 -3.35 -31.38
C LEU A 627 16.16 -3.46 -29.96
N VAL A 628 16.98 -3.94 -29.03
CA VAL A 628 16.60 -4.13 -27.63
C VAL A 628 16.15 -2.80 -27.00
N LYS A 629 16.90 -1.72 -27.25
CA LYS A 629 16.60 -0.38 -26.71
C LYS A 629 15.35 0.20 -27.34
N LYS A 630 15.22 0.11 -28.68
CA LYS A 630 14.09 0.63 -29.44
C LYS A 630 12.75 0.05 -28.97
N PHE A 631 12.71 -1.27 -28.76
CA PHE A 631 11.52 -1.99 -28.32
C PHE A 631 11.41 -2.12 -26.79
N LYS A 632 12.28 -1.41 -26.05
CA LYS A 632 12.31 -1.38 -24.58
C LYS A 632 12.48 -2.76 -23.93
N LEU A 633 13.12 -3.71 -24.60
CA LEU A 633 13.33 -5.09 -24.14
C LEU A 633 14.43 -5.22 -23.07
N THR A 634 14.58 -4.20 -22.23
CA THR A 634 15.48 -4.18 -21.07
C THR A 634 14.75 -3.67 -19.84
N THR A 635 14.95 -4.32 -18.70
CA THR A 635 14.60 -3.78 -17.38
C THR A 635 15.80 -3.87 -16.44
N THR A 636 15.73 -3.20 -15.30
CA THR A 636 16.79 -3.22 -14.30
C THR A 636 16.29 -3.83 -13.00
N ILE A 637 17.11 -4.71 -12.41
CA ILE A 637 16.89 -5.31 -11.10
C ILE A 637 18.01 -4.82 -10.16
N GLY A 638 17.64 -4.24 -9.02
CA GLY A 638 18.57 -3.88 -7.96
C GLY A 638 18.55 -4.94 -6.84
N THR A 639 19.72 -5.25 -6.27
CA THR A 639 19.83 -6.23 -5.16
C THR A 639 20.13 -5.58 -3.80
N THR A 640 19.78 -4.31 -3.64
CA THR A 640 20.29 -3.46 -2.54
C THR A 640 19.25 -3.16 -1.48
N ASN A 641 17.98 -3.46 -1.78
CA ASN A 641 16.84 -3.18 -0.94
C ASN A 641 16.34 -4.47 -0.26
N MET A 642 17.24 -5.17 0.45
CA MET A 642 16.90 -6.40 1.15
C MET A 642 16.67 -6.11 2.64
N HIS A 643 15.45 -5.73 2.99
CA HIS A 643 15.04 -5.59 4.39
C HIS A 643 14.24 -6.83 4.81
N LEU A 644 14.66 -7.49 5.88
CA LEU A 644 14.05 -8.71 6.38
C LEU A 644 13.97 -8.66 7.90
N PHE A 645 12.99 -9.35 8.48
CA PHE A 645 13.01 -9.64 9.91
C PHE A 645 14.04 -10.70 10.22
N ASP A 646 14.90 -10.47 11.20
CA ASP A 646 15.80 -11.46 11.77
C ASP A 646 15.05 -12.43 12.71
N SER A 647 15.78 -13.37 13.32
CA SER A 647 15.24 -14.33 14.29
C SER A 647 14.67 -13.68 15.56
N ASP A 648 15.09 -12.45 15.87
CA ASP A 648 14.63 -11.69 17.04
C ASP A 648 13.40 -10.82 16.72
N GLY A 649 12.91 -10.87 15.47
CA GLY A 649 11.80 -10.06 15.00
C GLY A 649 12.16 -8.60 14.74
N LYS A 650 13.45 -8.27 14.55
CA LYS A 650 13.93 -6.93 14.20
C LYS A 650 14.24 -6.83 12.71
N ILE A 651 13.90 -5.70 12.09
CA ILE A 651 14.22 -5.46 10.68
C ILE A 651 15.70 -5.15 10.54
N ARG A 652 16.40 -5.91 9.71
CA ARG A 652 17.78 -5.65 9.29
C ARG A 652 17.86 -5.46 7.78
N LYS A 653 18.82 -4.65 7.35
CA LYS A 653 19.19 -4.53 5.94
C LYS A 653 20.34 -5.50 5.66
N TYR A 654 20.22 -6.25 4.58
CA TYR A 654 21.25 -7.12 4.04
C TYR A 654 21.80 -6.49 2.75
N ASP A 655 23.12 -6.40 2.62
CA ASP A 655 23.75 -5.76 1.47
C ASP A 655 24.00 -6.75 0.32
N THR A 656 24.14 -8.04 0.63
CA THR A 656 24.33 -9.11 -0.36
C THR A 656 23.47 -10.34 -0.01
N PRO A 657 23.10 -11.17 -1.00
CA PRO A 657 22.32 -12.38 -0.73
C PRO A 657 23.08 -13.37 0.17
N GLU A 658 24.42 -13.39 0.12
CA GLU A 658 25.28 -14.27 0.95
C GLU A 658 25.36 -13.84 2.43
N GLN A 659 24.98 -12.61 2.76
CA GLN A 659 24.87 -12.16 4.16
C GLN A 659 23.60 -12.68 4.85
N SER A 660 22.66 -13.23 4.08
CA SER A 660 21.44 -13.85 4.61
C SER A 660 21.79 -15.21 5.24
N LYS A 661 22.51 -15.18 6.37
CA LYS A 661 22.93 -16.34 7.16
C LYS A 661 21.84 -16.84 8.09
#